data_AF-A0A2X3JAL5-F1
#
_entry.id   AF-A0A2X3JAL5-F1
#
_cell.length_a   1.000
_cell.length_b   1.000
_cell.length_c   1.000
_cell.angle_alpha   90.00
_cell.angle_beta   90.00
_cell.angle_gamma   90.00
#
_symmetry.space_group_name_H-M   'P 1'
#
loop_
_entity.id
_entity.type
_entity.pdbx_description
1 polymer ?
#
loop_
_entity_poly.entity_id
_entity_poly.type
_entity_poly.pdbx_seq_one_letter_code
_entity_poly.pdbx_strand_id
1 'polypeptide(L)'
;MNYAYTRGILNFSDQDRISFLKEILHYDNERIEKFKEVIHKNKIKTYSLDDELSNIFGQDNFHIHDATKLPEMKKVQYKQRYQQELILRGNYASATDQLRVYILKEYGGIYTDYDVTPAYGKNVYKIIQEHSINYDFLEKEHHRRALNDEILSIISKEPSSGIKNKLPEQDRKRLSVIIDKIKQLDPKDIFSPIDTMIIRDSMVMSKRYQYWGKEKGWNIRANNNFLATHKGSKVTDFVINRQEIAYKKLLEVREKLRDTGNIAQQHSDNINSLDFHRGDKKAEANLVVSGVKHAANKKKNKEVIKDLKKDLAVYGALLDSNASGLKPKDIRATEDFLRGYSSGNAERIVDGFRSDMNIKKLVKLMKKNINSLSNEQKGAMAYEIEKRALLATFHSNVEEYHKLFNNVVSKGSTDKYAVEFLIPQLFFLNLSGDGYGGRCDPLSILVLTAKHLENQSSQKQTKLFLENLYSTAAVLSEPGLYSEVEITNANKLLTSLAKLHAKNPLSSTLTQIWKEKIAHQTVEQVIDLIISPKATDNPVLLKLEAPGHAMAAWAIGNDNERKYGFYDANGGVVEFSETEKFKEYMTELFSASGLNKAEKYHLKKLPPYNSPVFDQIVLLDGEKLSQYKTNYNDDAIKNILDIKVFDSVSKKESVSQPIKKDFIPEKYYSENSLFSNYRMDSIIPKKYSTLFISGPDAIMMAMKDYYNSLGELGECRIDREARNFKGLAEDSFVGNLKVIEGAKGVHYDWVNANSVCVNDVTPDDASTWVAKLEKIEDIFSNIDKLKKNSGWNITPTEINISKLTVGWPPEIKKAIKKSAFNGG
;
A
#
# COMPACT_ATOMS: atom_id res chain seq x y z
N MET A 1 -7.33 8.22 11.03
CA MET A 1 -6.16 7.70 10.28
C MET A 1 -5.00 7.31 11.17
N ASN A 2 -4.61 8.13 12.15
CA ASN A 2 -3.60 7.72 13.14
C ASN A 2 -3.99 6.39 13.80
N TYR A 3 -5.25 6.14 14.19
CA TYR A 3 -5.61 4.92 14.93
C TYR A 3 -5.18 3.57 14.31
N ALA A 4 -5.57 3.28 13.07
CA ALA A 4 -5.23 2.00 12.43
C ALA A 4 -3.72 1.82 12.27
N TYR A 5 -3.04 2.92 11.94
CA TYR A 5 -1.61 2.99 11.70
C TYR A 5 -0.78 2.94 13.00
N THR A 6 -1.15 3.75 14.00
CA THR A 6 -0.54 3.81 15.35
C THR A 6 -0.78 2.54 16.16
N ARG A 7 -1.84 1.78 15.85
CA ARG A 7 -2.15 0.49 16.49
C ARG A 7 -1.69 -0.72 15.68
N GLY A 8 -1.08 -0.53 14.49
CA GLY A 8 -0.62 -1.64 13.65
C GLY A 8 -1.74 -2.57 13.17
N ILE A 9 -2.96 -2.05 13.02
CA ILE A 9 -4.16 -2.82 12.66
C ILE A 9 -4.17 -3.03 11.14
N LEU A 10 -3.56 -4.15 10.72
CA LEU A 10 -3.53 -4.63 9.34
C LEU A 10 -4.77 -5.46 8.95
N ASN A 11 -5.60 -5.80 9.93
CA ASN A 11 -6.88 -6.45 9.75
C ASN A 11 -7.85 -5.84 10.75
N PHE A 12 -8.92 -5.24 10.26
CA PHE A 12 -9.93 -4.60 11.10
C PHE A 12 -11.04 -5.59 11.44
N SER A 13 -11.11 -6.00 12.69
CA SER A 13 -12.19 -6.82 13.25
C SER A 13 -13.33 -5.94 13.81
N ASP A 14 -14.46 -6.54 14.13
CA ASP A 14 -15.53 -5.86 14.88
C ASP A 14 -15.04 -5.32 16.23
N GLN A 15 -14.08 -6.01 16.85
CA GLN A 15 -13.47 -5.55 18.10
C GLN A 15 -12.61 -4.31 17.89
N ASP A 16 -11.91 -4.21 16.76
CA ASP A 16 -11.13 -3.02 16.40
C ASP A 16 -12.06 -1.83 16.08
N ARG A 17 -13.23 -2.10 15.47
CA ARG A 17 -14.28 -1.08 15.29
C ARG A 17 -14.79 -0.56 16.63
N ILE A 18 -15.13 -1.45 17.56
CA ILE A 18 -15.58 -1.09 18.92
C ILE A 18 -14.50 -0.29 19.65
N SER A 19 -13.25 -0.73 19.57
CA SER A 19 -12.11 -0.06 20.21
C SER A 19 -11.89 1.33 19.62
N PHE A 20 -12.02 1.50 18.30
CA PHE A 20 -11.99 2.82 17.66
C PHE A 20 -13.11 3.75 18.14
N LEU A 21 -14.35 3.25 18.18
CA LEU A 21 -15.51 4.03 18.65
C LEU A 21 -15.29 4.51 20.10
N LYS A 22 -14.71 3.66 20.95
CA LYS A 22 -14.47 3.95 22.36
C LYS A 22 -13.26 4.86 22.57
N GLU A 23 -12.13 4.54 21.96
CA GLU A 23 -10.83 5.16 22.25
C GLU A 23 -10.61 6.47 21.49
N ILE A 24 -11.22 6.62 20.31
CA ILE A 24 -10.99 7.76 19.42
C ILE A 24 -12.21 8.65 19.28
N LEU A 25 -13.40 8.05 19.12
CA LEU A 25 -14.63 8.82 19.05
C LEU A 25 -15.26 9.07 20.43
N HIS A 26 -14.67 8.51 21.49
CA HIS A 26 -15.12 8.65 22.88
C HIS A 26 -16.61 8.35 23.08
N TYR A 27 -17.13 7.34 22.38
CA TYR A 27 -18.51 6.91 22.55
C TYR A 27 -18.73 6.38 23.96
N ASP A 28 -19.87 6.75 24.55
CA ASP A 28 -20.31 6.23 25.84
C ASP A 28 -20.63 4.72 25.77
N ASN A 29 -20.69 4.09 26.93
CA ASN A 29 -20.93 2.65 27.01
C ASN A 29 -22.30 2.24 26.44
N GLU A 30 -23.33 3.09 26.54
CA GLU A 30 -24.67 2.78 26.02
C GLU A 30 -24.64 2.66 24.48
N ARG A 31 -23.98 3.60 23.80
CA ARG A 31 -23.79 3.58 22.34
C ARG A 31 -22.92 2.40 21.89
N ILE A 32 -21.90 2.05 22.67
CA ILE A 32 -21.05 0.89 22.39
C ILE A 32 -21.85 -0.43 22.51
N GLU A 33 -22.69 -0.58 23.53
CA GLU A 33 -23.54 -1.77 23.67
C GLU A 33 -24.59 -1.84 22.56
N LYS A 34 -25.25 -0.74 22.19
CA LYS A 34 -26.15 -0.70 21.02
C LYS A 34 -25.44 -1.14 19.73
N PHE A 35 -24.18 -0.73 19.52
CA PHE A 35 -23.41 -1.17 18.36
C PHE A 35 -23.11 -2.68 18.38
N LYS A 36 -22.76 -3.24 19.55
CA LYS A 36 -22.57 -4.69 19.72
C LYS A 36 -23.85 -5.47 19.47
N GLU A 37 -24.99 -4.97 19.93
CA GLU A 37 -26.30 -5.58 19.65
C GLU A 37 -26.59 -5.61 18.14
N VAL A 38 -26.28 -4.53 17.41
CA VAL A 38 -26.43 -4.51 15.94
C VAL A 38 -25.54 -5.55 15.28
N ILE A 39 -24.27 -5.69 15.71
CA ILE A 39 -23.38 -6.75 15.20
C ILE A 39 -23.98 -8.13 15.45
N HIS A 40 -24.51 -8.37 16.65
CA HIS A 40 -25.11 -9.66 17.00
C HIS A 40 -26.37 -9.95 16.16
N LYS A 41 -27.28 -8.97 16.03
CA LYS A 41 -28.48 -9.08 15.20
C LYS A 41 -28.13 -9.37 13.74
N ASN A 42 -27.10 -8.72 13.20
CA ASN A 42 -26.65 -8.97 11.82
C ASN A 42 -26.14 -10.40 11.65
N LYS A 43 -25.38 -10.94 12.61
CA LYS A 43 -24.92 -12.34 12.56
C LYS A 43 -26.07 -13.33 12.59
N ILE A 44 -27.06 -13.11 13.47
CA ILE A 44 -28.28 -13.93 13.51
C ILE A 44 -29.01 -13.88 12.16
N LYS A 45 -29.17 -12.68 11.59
CA LYS A 45 -29.82 -12.51 10.28
C LYS A 45 -29.09 -13.27 9.17
N THR A 46 -27.76 -13.28 9.18
CA THR A 46 -26.97 -14.07 8.21
C THR A 46 -27.23 -15.57 8.34
N TYR A 47 -27.31 -16.11 9.57
CA TYR A 47 -27.64 -17.53 9.77
C TYR A 47 -29.08 -17.85 9.34
N SER A 48 -30.05 -16.98 9.66
CA SER A 48 -31.45 -17.14 9.20
C SER A 48 -31.53 -17.17 7.67
N LEU A 49 -30.80 -16.28 6.99
CA LEU A 49 -30.73 -16.26 5.54
C LEU A 49 -30.08 -17.53 4.97
N ASP A 50 -29.06 -18.07 5.64
CA ASP A 50 -28.43 -19.33 5.24
C ASP A 50 -29.44 -20.48 5.27
N ASP A 51 -30.21 -20.58 6.36
CA ASP A 51 -31.25 -21.59 6.54
C ASP A 51 -32.38 -21.43 5.52
N GLU A 52 -32.90 -20.20 5.36
CA GLU A 52 -33.99 -19.90 4.41
C GLU A 52 -33.58 -20.22 2.96
N LEU A 53 -32.41 -19.76 2.54
CA LEU A 53 -31.93 -19.98 1.17
C LEU A 53 -31.55 -21.45 0.93
N SER A 54 -30.96 -22.13 1.92
CA SER A 54 -30.69 -23.57 1.85
C SER A 54 -31.96 -24.40 1.74
N ASN A 55 -33.04 -23.99 2.40
CA ASN A 55 -34.34 -24.66 2.28
C ASN A 55 -34.99 -24.45 0.91
N ILE A 56 -34.77 -23.28 0.28
CA ILE A 56 -35.30 -22.96 -1.05
C ILE A 56 -34.53 -23.68 -2.15
N PHE A 57 -33.19 -23.62 -2.12
CA PHE A 57 -32.33 -24.11 -3.20
C PHE A 57 -31.81 -25.52 -2.98
N GLY A 58 -31.87 -26.04 -1.74
CA GLY A 58 -31.24 -27.27 -1.30
C GLY A 58 -29.83 -27.02 -0.74
N GLN A 59 -29.48 -27.71 0.35
CA GLN A 59 -28.21 -27.52 1.08
C GLN A 59 -26.96 -27.71 0.19
N ASP A 60 -27.04 -28.53 -0.85
CA ASP A 60 -25.93 -28.78 -1.78
C ASP A 60 -25.82 -27.75 -2.92
N ASN A 61 -26.84 -26.92 -3.14
CA ASN A 61 -26.90 -25.97 -4.25
C ASN A 61 -26.70 -24.51 -3.83
N PHE A 62 -26.71 -24.24 -2.53
CA PHE A 62 -26.51 -22.90 -1.96
C PHE A 62 -25.45 -22.93 -0.86
N HIS A 63 -24.50 -22.00 -0.94
CA HIS A 63 -23.42 -21.89 0.03
C HIS A 63 -23.09 -20.43 0.33
N ILE A 64 -23.06 -20.09 1.62
CA ILE A 64 -22.47 -18.83 2.09
C ILE A 64 -20.99 -19.02 2.36
N HIS A 65 -20.16 -18.25 1.66
CA HIS A 65 -18.71 -18.25 1.84
C HIS A 65 -18.22 -16.99 2.55
N ASP A 66 -17.31 -17.17 3.49
CA ASP A 66 -16.51 -16.07 4.01
C ASP A 66 -15.52 -15.60 2.93
N ALA A 67 -15.67 -14.36 2.48
CA ALA A 67 -14.83 -13.75 1.45
C ALA A 67 -13.32 -13.83 1.78
N THR A 68 -12.94 -13.88 3.06
CA THR A 68 -11.53 -14.01 3.47
C THR A 68 -10.91 -15.37 3.13
N LYS A 69 -11.71 -16.37 2.78
CA LYS A 69 -11.24 -17.69 2.33
C LYS A 69 -10.77 -17.70 0.87
N LEU A 70 -11.15 -16.72 0.06
CA LEU A 70 -10.71 -16.59 -1.34
C LEU A 70 -9.18 -16.57 -1.43
N PRO A 71 -8.55 -17.22 -2.43
CA PRO A 71 -7.10 -17.25 -2.56
C PRO A 71 -6.46 -15.85 -2.64
N GLU A 72 -7.08 -14.95 -3.39
CA GLU A 72 -6.69 -13.54 -3.52
C GLU A 72 -6.65 -12.84 -2.17
N MET A 73 -7.60 -13.14 -1.29
CA MET A 73 -7.69 -12.56 0.05
C MET A 73 -6.63 -13.10 1.04
N LYS A 74 -5.89 -14.15 0.66
CA LYS A 74 -4.71 -14.62 1.40
C LYS A 74 -3.46 -13.80 1.05
N LYS A 75 -3.45 -13.09 -0.08
CA LYS A 75 -2.37 -12.18 -0.46
C LYS A 75 -2.52 -10.88 0.32
N VAL A 76 -1.48 -10.52 1.08
CA VAL A 76 -1.51 -9.40 2.03
C VAL A 76 -1.88 -8.09 1.34
N GLN A 77 -1.30 -7.79 0.16
CA GLN A 77 -1.58 -6.55 -0.55
C GLN A 77 -3.05 -6.42 -0.99
N TYR A 78 -3.69 -7.50 -1.44
CA TYR A 78 -5.07 -7.47 -1.94
C TYR A 78 -6.04 -7.30 -0.78
N LYS A 79 -5.80 -8.06 0.30
CA LYS A 79 -6.57 -7.93 1.54
C LYS A 79 -6.48 -6.52 2.12
N GLN A 80 -5.29 -5.91 2.09
CA GLN A 80 -5.08 -4.56 2.59
C GLN A 80 -5.87 -3.52 1.78
N ARG A 81 -5.94 -3.65 0.45
CA ARG A 81 -6.67 -2.72 -0.43
C ARG A 81 -8.18 -2.87 -0.28
N TYR A 82 -8.66 -4.10 -0.21
CA TYR A 82 -10.04 -4.39 0.13
C TYR A 82 -10.43 -3.72 1.47
N GLN A 83 -9.59 -3.89 2.51
CA GLN A 83 -9.83 -3.28 3.81
C GLN A 83 -9.64 -1.76 3.80
N GLN A 84 -8.75 -1.23 2.98
CA GLN A 84 -8.58 0.21 2.79
C GLN A 84 -9.85 0.82 2.21
N GLU A 85 -10.45 0.21 1.19
CA GLU A 85 -11.74 0.64 0.67
C GLU A 85 -12.85 0.50 1.71
N LEU A 86 -12.96 -0.68 2.32
CA LEU A 86 -14.03 -1.01 3.27
C LEU A 86 -14.02 -0.14 4.51
N ILE A 87 -12.85 0.04 5.13
CA ILE A 87 -12.71 0.61 6.48
C ILE A 87 -12.13 2.02 6.45
N LEU A 88 -11.08 2.26 5.66
CA LEU A 88 -10.40 3.57 5.67
C LEU A 88 -11.13 4.60 4.81
N ARG A 89 -11.76 4.15 3.72
CA ARG A 89 -12.51 5.00 2.79
C ARG A 89 -14.02 4.92 2.96
N GLY A 90 -14.53 3.89 3.62
CA GLY A 90 -15.96 3.61 3.71
C GLY A 90 -16.61 3.37 2.34
N ASN A 91 -15.83 2.94 1.35
CA ASN A 91 -16.26 2.72 -0.02
C ASN A 91 -16.54 1.24 -0.27
N TYR A 92 -17.68 0.79 0.21
CA TYR A 92 -18.16 -0.58 0.06
C TYR A 92 -18.28 -0.99 -1.41
N ALA A 93 -18.67 -0.08 -2.30
CA ALA A 93 -18.76 -0.36 -3.74
C ALA A 93 -17.39 -0.73 -4.32
N SER A 94 -16.36 0.08 -4.09
CA SER A 94 -15.00 -0.22 -4.55
C SER A 94 -14.36 -1.42 -3.86
N ALA A 95 -14.78 -1.76 -2.63
CA ALA A 95 -14.38 -2.99 -1.96
C ALA A 95 -15.02 -4.22 -2.63
N THR A 96 -16.32 -4.15 -2.95
CA THR A 96 -17.06 -5.21 -3.65
C THR A 96 -16.61 -5.36 -5.11
N ASP A 97 -16.18 -4.28 -5.77
CA ASP A 97 -15.56 -4.30 -7.10
C ASP A 97 -14.31 -5.18 -7.18
N GLN A 98 -13.55 -5.29 -6.09
CA GLN A 98 -12.42 -6.22 -6.02
C GLN A 98 -12.92 -7.64 -5.79
N LEU A 99 -13.84 -7.83 -4.83
CA LEU A 99 -14.36 -9.16 -4.48
C LEU A 99 -15.06 -9.84 -5.66
N ARG A 100 -15.86 -9.11 -6.46
CA ARG A 100 -16.60 -9.70 -7.58
C ARG A 100 -15.67 -10.37 -8.60
N VAL A 101 -14.51 -9.77 -8.85
CA VAL A 101 -13.50 -10.33 -9.77
C VAL A 101 -12.77 -11.51 -9.11
N TYR A 102 -12.46 -11.43 -7.81
CA TYR A 102 -11.83 -12.55 -7.08
C TYR A 102 -12.73 -13.79 -7.02
N ILE A 103 -14.03 -13.59 -6.81
CA ILE A 103 -15.05 -14.66 -6.82
C ILE A 103 -15.11 -15.30 -8.20
N LEU A 104 -15.23 -14.49 -9.26
CA LEU A 104 -15.28 -15.01 -10.63
C LEU A 104 -14.01 -15.74 -11.05
N LYS A 105 -12.84 -15.31 -10.55
CA LYS A 105 -11.59 -16.03 -10.80
C LYS A 105 -11.60 -17.42 -10.16
N GLU A 106 -12.02 -17.51 -8.89
CA GLU A 106 -12.02 -18.77 -8.14
C GLU A 106 -13.09 -19.75 -8.63
N TYR A 107 -14.30 -19.26 -8.90
CA TYR A 107 -15.46 -20.12 -9.17
C TYR A 107 -15.92 -20.08 -10.63
N GLY A 108 -15.65 -19.01 -11.37
CA GLY A 108 -16.29 -18.76 -12.66
C GLY A 108 -17.80 -18.54 -12.52
N GLY A 109 -18.48 -18.47 -13.66
CA GLY A 109 -19.93 -18.33 -13.72
C GLY A 109 -20.37 -16.87 -13.79
N ILE A 110 -21.45 -16.56 -13.08
CA ILE A 110 -22.12 -15.24 -13.08
C ILE A 110 -21.96 -14.61 -11.71
N TYR A 111 -21.51 -13.36 -11.69
CA TYR A 111 -21.63 -12.47 -10.56
C TYR A 111 -22.77 -11.49 -10.81
N THR A 112 -23.57 -11.25 -9.80
CA THR A 112 -24.62 -10.24 -9.80
C THR A 112 -24.66 -9.50 -8.47
N ASP A 113 -24.86 -8.18 -8.51
CA ASP A 113 -25.25 -7.43 -7.32
C ASP A 113 -26.68 -7.86 -6.90
N TYR A 114 -27.06 -7.61 -5.65
CA TYR A 114 -28.37 -7.98 -5.12
C TYR A 114 -29.49 -7.02 -5.58
N ASP A 115 -29.11 -5.88 -6.16
CA ASP A 115 -29.99 -4.78 -6.57
C ASP A 115 -30.26 -4.79 -8.09
N VAL A 116 -30.24 -5.97 -8.71
CA VAL A 116 -30.67 -6.18 -10.09
C VAL A 116 -31.67 -7.33 -10.18
N THR A 117 -32.47 -7.33 -11.23
CA THR A 117 -33.41 -8.42 -11.54
C THR A 117 -33.10 -9.00 -12.91
N PRO A 118 -33.49 -10.26 -13.22
CA PRO A 118 -33.41 -10.74 -14.59
C PRO A 118 -34.21 -9.84 -15.55
N ALA A 119 -33.82 -9.80 -16.83
CA ALA A 119 -34.61 -9.13 -17.86
C ALA A 119 -36.02 -9.73 -17.94
N TYR A 120 -37.01 -8.94 -18.34
CA TYR A 120 -38.38 -9.43 -18.44
C TYR A 120 -38.56 -10.34 -19.66
N GLY A 121 -39.62 -11.15 -19.66
CA GLY A 121 -40.08 -11.90 -20.83
C GLY A 121 -40.52 -10.96 -21.96
N LYS A 122 -40.43 -11.43 -23.22
CA LYS A 122 -40.87 -10.65 -24.39
C LYS A 122 -42.32 -10.17 -24.27
N ASN A 123 -43.21 -11.01 -23.73
CA ASN A 123 -44.62 -10.67 -23.54
C ASN A 123 -44.81 -9.59 -22.47
N VAL A 124 -44.00 -9.62 -21.39
CA VAL A 124 -44.00 -8.58 -20.37
C VAL A 124 -43.55 -7.25 -20.98
N TYR A 125 -42.46 -7.22 -21.75
CA TYR A 125 -42.03 -5.99 -22.43
C TYR A 125 -43.09 -5.44 -23.39
N LYS A 126 -43.80 -6.29 -24.14
CA LYS A 126 -44.93 -5.88 -24.99
C LYS A 126 -46.06 -5.23 -24.18
N ILE A 127 -46.49 -5.87 -23.09
CA ILE A 127 -47.52 -5.32 -22.19
C ILE A 127 -47.09 -3.95 -21.66
N ILE A 128 -45.84 -3.83 -21.19
CA ILE A 128 -45.33 -2.56 -20.68
C ILE A 128 -45.36 -1.51 -21.79
N GLN A 129 -44.87 -1.83 -22.99
CA GLN A 129 -44.79 -0.90 -24.11
C GLN A 129 -46.17 -0.42 -24.59
N GLU A 130 -47.14 -1.33 -24.71
CA GLU A 130 -48.53 -1.01 -25.11
C GLU A 130 -49.24 -0.05 -24.15
N HIS A 131 -48.88 -0.11 -22.87
CA HIS A 131 -49.50 0.68 -21.80
C HIS A 131 -48.61 1.80 -21.25
N SER A 132 -47.45 2.03 -21.89
CA SER A 132 -46.54 3.14 -21.58
C SER A 132 -46.83 4.36 -22.44
N ILE A 133 -46.61 5.56 -21.87
CA ILE A 133 -46.59 6.79 -22.65
C ILE A 133 -45.13 7.10 -22.99
N ASN A 134 -44.76 6.91 -24.26
CA ASN A 134 -43.40 7.14 -24.75
C ASN A 134 -42.36 6.35 -23.93
N TYR A 135 -42.62 5.06 -23.74
CA TYR A 135 -41.77 4.11 -23.03
C TYR A 135 -41.43 4.52 -21.58
N ASP A 136 -42.25 5.35 -20.92
CA ASP A 136 -42.00 5.85 -19.58
C ASP A 136 -41.68 4.75 -18.55
N PHE A 137 -42.43 3.63 -18.53
CA PHE A 137 -42.16 2.51 -17.62
C PHE A 137 -40.90 1.68 -17.92
N LEU A 138 -40.26 1.89 -19.07
CA LEU A 138 -38.99 1.26 -19.44
C LEU A 138 -37.82 2.23 -19.32
N GLU A 139 -38.03 3.51 -19.65
CA GLU A 139 -36.95 4.48 -19.85
C GLU A 139 -36.82 5.46 -18.69
N LYS A 140 -37.93 5.82 -18.01
CA LYS A 140 -37.90 6.71 -16.83
C LYS A 140 -37.64 5.91 -15.56
N GLU A 141 -36.65 6.36 -14.81
CA GLU A 141 -36.16 5.66 -13.62
C GLU A 141 -37.23 5.39 -12.56
N HIS A 142 -38.01 6.41 -12.16
CA HIS A 142 -39.03 6.25 -11.12
C HIS A 142 -40.16 5.30 -11.54
N HIS A 143 -40.56 5.35 -12.80
CA HIS A 143 -41.58 4.45 -13.37
C HIS A 143 -41.07 3.01 -13.44
N ARG A 144 -39.85 2.81 -13.93
CA ARG A 144 -39.19 1.48 -14.01
C ARG A 144 -39.07 0.83 -12.64
N ARG A 145 -38.72 1.60 -11.61
CA ARG A 145 -38.65 1.09 -10.23
C ARG A 145 -40.00 0.72 -9.65
N ALA A 146 -41.00 1.57 -9.83
CA ALA A 146 -42.35 1.25 -9.36
C ALA A 146 -42.87 -0.01 -10.05
N LEU A 147 -42.61 -0.16 -11.36
CA LEU A 147 -42.92 -1.37 -12.10
C LEU A 147 -42.20 -2.60 -11.52
N ASN A 148 -40.88 -2.52 -11.31
CA ASN A 148 -40.10 -3.65 -10.79
C ASN A 148 -40.52 -4.05 -9.36
N ASP A 149 -40.78 -3.08 -8.47
CA ASP A 149 -41.28 -3.31 -7.10
C ASP A 149 -42.62 -4.07 -7.11
N GLU A 150 -43.55 -3.68 -7.98
CA GLU A 150 -44.84 -4.38 -8.12
C GLU A 150 -44.68 -5.77 -8.76
N ILE A 151 -43.80 -5.93 -9.76
CA ILE A 151 -43.54 -7.26 -10.37
C ILE A 151 -42.89 -8.20 -9.34
N LEU A 152 -41.90 -7.72 -8.57
CA LEU A 152 -41.26 -8.51 -7.53
C LEU A 152 -42.26 -8.94 -6.46
N SER A 153 -43.15 -8.03 -6.02
CA SER A 153 -44.23 -8.34 -5.08
C SER A 153 -45.14 -9.50 -5.55
N ILE A 154 -45.40 -9.59 -6.85
CA ILE A 154 -46.18 -10.69 -7.43
C ILE A 154 -45.41 -12.01 -7.36
N ILE A 155 -44.14 -11.99 -7.74
CA ILE A 155 -43.29 -13.18 -7.82
C ILE A 155 -42.93 -13.72 -6.44
N SER A 156 -42.49 -12.85 -5.53
CA SER A 156 -42.09 -13.23 -4.17
C SER A 156 -43.30 -13.50 -3.26
N LYS A 157 -44.49 -13.02 -3.65
CA LYS A 157 -45.71 -12.99 -2.81
C LYS A 157 -45.55 -12.14 -1.55
N GLU A 158 -44.57 -11.24 -1.54
CA GLU A 158 -44.35 -10.27 -0.48
C GLU A 158 -45.04 -8.94 -0.82
N PRO A 159 -45.43 -8.13 0.18
CA PRO A 159 -46.01 -6.82 -0.09
C PRO A 159 -45.00 -5.89 -0.79
N SER A 160 -45.50 -5.14 -1.78
CA SER A 160 -44.75 -4.06 -2.43
C SER A 160 -44.24 -3.03 -1.43
N SER A 161 -43.06 -2.45 -1.72
CA SER A 161 -42.44 -1.40 -0.92
C SER A 161 -43.17 -0.05 -1.06
N GLY A 162 -44.16 0.03 -1.96
CA GLY A 162 -44.97 1.23 -2.17
C GLY A 162 -44.27 2.30 -3.01
N ILE A 163 -43.27 1.94 -3.83
CA ILE A 163 -42.56 2.90 -4.69
C ILE A 163 -43.52 3.59 -5.67
N LYS A 164 -44.56 2.89 -6.11
CA LYS A 164 -45.66 3.44 -6.94
C LYS A 164 -46.29 4.71 -6.37
N ASN A 165 -46.25 4.93 -5.06
CA ASN A 165 -46.85 6.12 -4.43
C ASN A 165 -46.14 7.43 -4.79
N LYS A 166 -44.91 7.35 -5.31
CA LYS A 166 -44.16 8.50 -5.83
C LYS A 166 -44.60 8.91 -7.24
N LEU A 167 -45.43 8.12 -7.91
CA LEU A 167 -45.92 8.41 -9.25
C LEU A 167 -47.20 9.26 -9.20
N PRO A 168 -47.43 10.12 -10.22
CA PRO A 168 -48.71 10.79 -10.42
C PRO A 168 -49.89 9.80 -10.46
N GLU A 169 -51.09 10.24 -10.06
CA GLU A 169 -52.25 9.36 -9.99
C GLU A 169 -52.57 8.66 -11.32
N GLN A 170 -52.48 9.38 -12.44
CA GLN A 170 -52.70 8.81 -13.77
C GLN A 170 -51.68 7.72 -14.11
N ASP A 171 -50.43 7.89 -13.69
CA ASP A 171 -49.35 6.93 -13.91
C ASP A 171 -49.54 5.69 -13.02
N ARG A 172 -50.01 5.86 -11.78
CA ARG A 172 -50.39 4.74 -10.90
C ARG A 172 -51.53 3.89 -11.49
N LYS A 173 -52.51 4.54 -12.12
CA LYS A 173 -53.60 3.83 -12.84
C LYS A 173 -53.05 3.02 -14.01
N ARG A 174 -52.16 3.59 -14.84
CA ARG A 174 -51.51 2.85 -15.93
C ARG A 174 -50.66 1.68 -15.43
N LEU A 175 -49.87 1.91 -14.37
CA LEU A 175 -49.09 0.85 -13.72
C LEU A 175 -49.99 -0.29 -13.24
N SER A 176 -51.13 0.02 -12.63
CA SER A 176 -52.07 -1.02 -12.16
C SER A 176 -52.58 -1.87 -13.32
N VAL A 177 -52.90 -1.26 -14.47
CA VAL A 177 -53.30 -1.99 -15.69
C VAL A 177 -52.18 -2.89 -16.21
N ILE A 178 -50.93 -2.39 -16.24
CA ILE A 178 -49.75 -3.19 -16.63
C ILE A 178 -49.63 -4.41 -15.73
N ILE A 179 -49.71 -4.20 -14.42
CA ILE A 179 -49.56 -5.26 -13.41
C ILE A 179 -50.68 -6.30 -13.50
N ASP A 180 -51.93 -5.88 -13.68
CA ASP A 180 -53.05 -6.81 -13.80
C ASP A 180 -52.98 -7.68 -15.05
N LYS A 181 -52.39 -7.16 -16.14
CA LYS A 181 -52.07 -7.96 -17.34
C LYS A 181 -50.91 -8.92 -17.12
N ILE A 182 -49.84 -8.50 -16.44
CA ILE A 182 -48.69 -9.37 -16.12
C ILE A 182 -49.12 -10.54 -15.22
N LYS A 183 -50.03 -10.33 -14.26
CA LYS A 183 -50.58 -11.40 -13.41
C LYS A 183 -51.29 -12.51 -14.18
N GLN A 184 -51.72 -12.27 -15.42
CA GLN A 184 -52.37 -13.26 -16.26
C GLN A 184 -51.37 -14.16 -17.00
N LEU A 185 -50.07 -13.84 -16.96
CA LEU A 185 -49.01 -14.65 -17.55
C LEU A 185 -48.60 -15.79 -16.61
N ASP A 186 -48.02 -16.85 -17.17
CA ASP A 186 -47.36 -17.88 -16.38
C ASP A 186 -46.15 -17.25 -15.64
N PRO A 187 -45.99 -17.45 -14.32
CA PRO A 187 -44.86 -16.92 -13.57
C PRO A 187 -43.49 -17.22 -14.18
N LYS A 188 -43.33 -18.35 -14.88
CA LYS A 188 -42.07 -18.71 -15.54
C LYS A 188 -41.73 -17.83 -16.75
N ASP A 189 -42.74 -17.17 -17.34
CA ASP A 189 -42.61 -16.32 -18.53
C ASP A 189 -42.40 -14.85 -18.18
N ILE A 190 -42.43 -14.49 -16.88
CA ILE A 190 -42.25 -13.11 -16.42
C ILE A 190 -40.82 -12.63 -16.64
N PHE A 191 -39.84 -13.51 -16.47
CA PHE A 191 -38.42 -13.23 -16.66
C PHE A 191 -37.83 -14.07 -17.79
N SER A 192 -36.85 -13.50 -18.49
CA SER A 192 -36.10 -14.20 -19.53
C SER A 192 -34.81 -14.80 -18.96
N PRO A 193 -34.37 -15.98 -19.43
CA PRO A 193 -33.04 -16.52 -19.13
C PRO A 193 -31.95 -15.55 -19.59
N ILE A 194 -30.92 -15.39 -18.77
CA ILE A 194 -29.76 -14.55 -19.06
C ILE A 194 -28.90 -15.23 -20.12
N ASP A 195 -28.35 -14.45 -21.06
CA ASP A 195 -27.37 -14.96 -22.02
C ASP A 195 -26.04 -15.28 -21.32
N THR A 196 -25.63 -16.54 -21.40
CA THR A 196 -24.43 -17.09 -20.74
C THR A 196 -23.39 -17.60 -21.74
N MET A 197 -23.61 -17.38 -23.05
CA MET A 197 -22.66 -17.80 -24.08
C MET A 197 -21.43 -16.88 -24.09
N ILE A 198 -20.36 -17.34 -23.45
CA ILE A 198 -19.14 -16.57 -23.23
C ILE A 198 -17.95 -17.34 -23.81
N ILE A 199 -17.12 -16.66 -24.59
CA ILE A 199 -15.88 -17.23 -25.12
C ILE A 199 -14.91 -17.50 -23.96
N ARG A 200 -14.19 -18.61 -24.01
CA ARG A 200 -13.17 -18.93 -23.00
C ARG A 200 -12.14 -17.80 -22.89
N ASP A 201 -11.64 -17.57 -21.67
CA ASP A 201 -10.70 -16.50 -21.35
C ASP A 201 -11.20 -15.08 -21.65
N SER A 202 -12.51 -14.88 -21.86
CA SER A 202 -13.15 -13.57 -22.00
C SER A 202 -14.14 -13.29 -20.86
N MET A 203 -14.64 -12.06 -20.78
CA MET A 203 -15.63 -11.64 -19.78
C MET A 203 -16.66 -10.74 -20.43
N VAL A 204 -17.90 -10.81 -19.95
CA VAL A 204 -18.98 -9.91 -20.36
C VAL A 204 -19.50 -9.09 -19.19
N MET A 205 -19.97 -7.87 -19.49
CA MET A 205 -20.58 -6.94 -18.54
C MET A 205 -22.01 -6.58 -18.97
N SER A 206 -22.88 -6.17 -18.03
CA SER A 206 -24.20 -5.65 -18.41
C SER A 206 -24.08 -4.28 -19.10
N LYS A 207 -24.89 -4.06 -20.14
CA LYS A 207 -25.07 -2.75 -20.78
C LYS A 207 -26.34 -2.10 -20.25
N ARG A 208 -26.19 -0.92 -19.66
CA ARG A 208 -27.30 -0.17 -19.08
C ARG A 208 -27.77 0.94 -20.00
N TYR A 209 -29.09 1.04 -20.16
CA TYR A 209 -29.76 2.09 -20.91
C TYR A 209 -30.57 2.98 -19.94
N GLN A 210 -30.13 4.23 -19.79
CA GLN A 210 -30.81 5.20 -18.92
C GLN A 210 -31.00 6.54 -19.63
N TYR A 211 -32.24 7.02 -19.65
CA TYR A 211 -32.56 8.33 -20.21
C TYR A 211 -32.45 9.40 -19.11
N TRP A 212 -31.60 10.41 -19.33
CA TRP A 212 -31.33 11.50 -18.38
C TRP A 212 -32.11 12.78 -18.69
N GLY A 213 -33.18 12.68 -19.47
CA GLY A 213 -34.01 13.80 -19.88
C GLY A 213 -33.57 14.45 -21.19
N LYS A 214 -34.33 15.44 -21.63
CA LYS A 214 -34.18 16.05 -22.97
C LYS A 214 -32.81 16.71 -23.18
N GLU A 215 -32.23 17.30 -22.14
CA GLU A 215 -30.96 18.03 -22.24
C GLU A 215 -29.74 17.11 -22.29
N LYS A 216 -29.75 16.01 -21.52
CA LYS A 216 -28.60 15.10 -21.39
C LYS A 216 -28.70 13.86 -22.28
N GLY A 217 -29.89 13.57 -22.81
CA GLY A 217 -30.13 12.43 -23.70
C GLY A 217 -29.94 11.07 -23.00
N TRP A 218 -29.54 10.08 -23.79
CA TRP A 218 -29.29 8.72 -23.32
C TRP A 218 -27.88 8.57 -22.74
N ASN A 219 -27.81 8.09 -21.50
CA ASN A 219 -26.59 7.59 -20.89
C ASN A 219 -26.53 6.07 -21.01
N ILE A 220 -25.75 5.58 -21.97
CA ILE A 220 -25.51 4.15 -22.18
C ILE A 220 -24.11 3.82 -21.67
N ARG A 221 -24.02 2.86 -20.74
CA ARG A 221 -22.74 2.48 -20.14
C ARG A 221 -22.69 1.01 -19.77
N ALA A 222 -21.48 0.47 -19.69
CA ALA A 222 -21.27 -0.81 -19.04
C ALA A 222 -21.41 -0.69 -17.53
N ASN A 223 -21.88 -1.75 -16.89
CA ASN A 223 -21.95 -1.83 -15.44
C ASN A 223 -21.36 -3.16 -14.96
N ASN A 224 -20.70 -3.13 -13.83
CA ASN A 224 -20.09 -4.32 -13.23
C ASN A 224 -21.01 -4.99 -12.21
N ASN A 225 -22.24 -4.48 -12.03
CA ASN A 225 -23.30 -5.10 -11.24
C ASN A 225 -23.72 -6.47 -11.81
N PHE A 226 -23.32 -6.77 -13.03
CA PHE A 226 -23.35 -8.10 -13.63
C PHE A 226 -22.03 -8.34 -14.34
N LEU A 227 -21.40 -9.48 -14.07
CA LEU A 227 -20.20 -9.94 -14.74
C LEU A 227 -20.32 -11.44 -14.97
N ALA A 228 -19.83 -11.94 -16.10
CA ALA A 228 -19.77 -13.37 -16.32
C ALA A 228 -18.51 -13.79 -17.07
N THR A 229 -17.90 -14.90 -16.64
CA THR A 229 -16.65 -15.44 -17.20
C THR A 229 -16.44 -16.90 -16.78
N HIS A 230 -15.55 -17.63 -17.46
CA HIS A 230 -15.19 -18.99 -17.07
C HIS A 230 -14.21 -19.01 -15.89
N LYS A 231 -14.26 -20.07 -15.08
CA LYS A 231 -13.28 -20.28 -14.01
C LYS A 231 -11.86 -20.29 -14.57
N GLY A 232 -10.95 -19.53 -13.93
CA GLY A 232 -9.56 -19.44 -14.35
C GLY A 232 -9.32 -18.63 -15.64
N SER A 233 -10.30 -17.84 -16.09
CA SER A 233 -10.14 -17.00 -17.30
C SER A 233 -9.06 -15.94 -17.12
N LYS A 234 -8.13 -15.85 -18.08
CA LYS A 234 -6.99 -14.91 -18.04
C LYS A 234 -7.39 -13.43 -17.95
N VAL A 235 -8.55 -13.05 -18.49
CA VAL A 235 -9.05 -11.68 -18.38
C VAL A 235 -9.22 -11.25 -16.92
N THR A 236 -9.57 -12.16 -16.00
CA THR A 236 -9.70 -11.83 -14.57
C THR A 236 -8.34 -11.48 -13.95
N ASP A 237 -7.25 -12.15 -14.34
CA ASP A 237 -5.91 -11.80 -13.91
C ASP A 237 -5.48 -10.41 -14.39
N PHE A 238 -5.83 -10.06 -15.63
CA PHE A 238 -5.59 -8.71 -16.17
C PHE A 238 -6.36 -7.64 -15.42
N VAL A 239 -7.63 -7.88 -15.12
CA VAL A 239 -8.47 -6.96 -14.33
C VAL A 239 -7.87 -6.75 -12.94
N ILE A 240 -7.56 -7.85 -12.24
CA ILE A 240 -6.94 -7.79 -10.90
C ILE A 240 -5.62 -7.02 -10.99
N ASN A 241 -4.75 -7.34 -11.95
CA ASN A 241 -3.46 -6.67 -12.11
C ASN A 241 -3.59 -5.17 -12.42
N ARG A 242 -4.58 -4.76 -13.23
CA ARG A 242 -4.83 -3.34 -13.54
C ARG A 242 -5.33 -2.58 -12.33
N GLN A 243 -6.29 -3.15 -11.60
CA GLN A 243 -6.72 -2.60 -10.30
C GLN A 243 -5.50 -2.47 -9.38
N GLU A 244 -4.64 -3.49 -9.39
CA GLU A 244 -3.44 -3.50 -8.56
C GLU A 244 -2.49 -2.34 -8.88
N ILE A 245 -2.21 -2.12 -10.17
CA ILE A 245 -1.38 -1.00 -10.64
C ILE A 245 -2.01 0.35 -10.24
N ALA A 246 -3.33 0.50 -10.37
CA ALA A 246 -4.01 1.74 -10.06
C ALA A 246 -3.99 2.06 -8.55
N TYR A 247 -4.19 1.06 -7.70
CA TYR A 247 -4.03 1.18 -6.24
C TYR A 247 -2.60 1.53 -5.84
N LYS A 248 -1.58 0.92 -6.51
CA LYS A 248 -0.18 1.30 -6.31
C LYS A 248 0.02 2.78 -6.64
N LYS A 249 -0.36 3.24 -7.83
CA LYS A 249 -0.25 4.65 -8.25
C LYS A 249 -0.86 5.63 -7.26
N LEU A 250 -2.02 5.30 -6.69
CA LEU A 250 -2.65 6.18 -5.72
C LEU A 250 -1.91 6.23 -4.37
N LEU A 251 -1.31 5.12 -3.95
CA LEU A 251 -0.38 5.10 -2.83
C LEU A 251 0.88 5.91 -3.13
N GLU A 252 1.39 5.89 -4.36
CA GLU A 252 2.53 6.72 -4.78
C GLU A 252 2.19 8.22 -4.63
N VAL A 253 1.03 8.64 -5.13
CA VAL A 253 0.53 10.03 -5.01
C VAL A 253 0.45 10.46 -3.53
N ARG A 254 0.03 9.57 -2.64
CA ARG A 254 0.02 9.83 -1.20
C ARG A 254 1.39 10.16 -0.64
N GLU A 255 2.35 9.28 -0.88
CA GLU A 255 3.67 9.43 -0.28
C GLU A 255 4.35 10.70 -0.81
N LYS A 256 4.10 11.04 -2.09
CA LYS A 256 4.49 12.34 -2.67
C LYS A 256 3.86 13.53 -1.93
N LEU A 257 2.56 13.49 -1.64
CA LEU A 257 1.87 14.57 -0.90
C LEU A 257 2.37 14.68 0.55
N ARG A 258 2.63 13.55 1.20
CA ARG A 258 3.19 13.48 2.56
C ARG A 258 4.60 14.08 2.62
N ASP A 259 5.44 13.78 1.64
CA ASP A 259 6.77 14.38 1.53
C ASP A 259 6.71 15.88 1.23
N THR A 260 5.74 16.35 0.42
CA THR A 260 5.57 17.80 0.16
C THR A 260 5.14 18.63 1.37
N GLY A 261 4.46 18.03 2.36
CA GLY A 261 4.17 18.69 3.64
C GLY A 261 5.43 18.99 4.47
N ASN A 262 6.47 18.18 4.32
CA ASN A 262 7.80 18.41 4.91
C ASN A 262 8.70 19.29 4.01
N ILE A 263 8.41 19.39 2.72
CA ILE A 263 9.15 20.24 1.76
C ILE A 263 8.67 21.70 1.79
N ALA A 264 7.50 22.01 2.36
CA ALA A 264 7.04 23.41 2.48
C ALA A 264 7.87 24.28 3.46
N GLN A 265 8.84 23.70 4.17
CA GLN A 265 9.90 24.45 4.88
C GLN A 265 11.23 24.53 4.11
N GLN A 266 11.31 23.99 2.89
CA GLN A 266 12.50 24.04 2.03
C GLN A 266 12.08 24.25 0.56
N HIS A 267 11.61 25.46 0.21
CA HIS A 267 11.79 25.96 -1.17
C HIS A 267 13.26 26.41 -1.29
N SER A 268 14.02 26.25 -2.38
CA SER A 268 13.70 26.32 -3.80
C SER A 268 14.63 25.43 -4.66
N ASP A 269 14.23 25.29 -5.93
CA ASP A 269 15.03 24.99 -7.13
C ASP A 269 15.14 23.52 -7.63
N ASN A 270 14.46 23.34 -8.77
CA ASN A 270 14.66 22.35 -9.84
C ASN A 270 14.64 20.85 -9.47
N ILE A 271 13.45 20.25 -9.45
CA ILE A 271 13.30 18.79 -9.66
C ILE A 271 12.30 18.53 -10.81
N ASN A 272 12.83 17.95 -11.88
CA ASN A 272 12.12 17.55 -13.10
C ASN A 272 11.23 16.32 -12.89
N SER A 273 10.15 16.25 -13.65
CA SER A 273 8.95 15.41 -13.47
C SER A 273 9.08 13.89 -13.74
N LEU A 274 10.26 13.28 -13.63
CA LEU A 274 10.46 11.83 -13.88
C LEU A 274 10.93 11.00 -12.66
N ASP A 275 11.28 11.61 -11.53
CA ASP A 275 11.66 10.89 -10.28
C ASP A 275 10.47 10.18 -9.58
N PHE A 276 9.28 10.27 -10.18
CA PHE A 276 8.02 9.90 -9.57
C PHE A 276 7.75 8.38 -9.53
N HIS A 277 8.47 7.54 -10.29
CA HIS A 277 8.25 6.07 -10.29
C HIS A 277 9.29 5.27 -9.48
N ARG A 278 10.28 5.95 -8.90
CA ARG A 278 11.44 5.33 -8.23
C ARG A 278 11.39 5.43 -6.70
N GLY A 279 10.63 6.40 -6.17
CA GLY A 279 10.28 6.46 -4.75
C GLY A 279 9.36 5.31 -4.29
N ASP A 280 8.69 4.65 -5.22
CA ASP A 280 7.60 3.70 -4.99
C ASP A 280 8.07 2.39 -4.30
N LYS A 281 9.26 1.89 -4.63
CA LYS A 281 9.81 0.65 -4.06
C LYS A 281 10.63 0.86 -2.79
N LYS A 282 11.11 2.09 -2.61
CA LYS A 282 11.67 2.57 -1.35
C LYS A 282 10.57 2.76 -0.29
N ALA A 283 9.36 3.12 -0.71
CA ALA A 283 8.16 3.08 0.13
C ALA A 283 7.70 1.64 0.44
N GLU A 284 7.85 0.68 -0.49
CA GLU A 284 7.53 -0.73 -0.27
C GLU A 284 8.49 -1.40 0.73
N ALA A 285 9.79 -1.07 0.68
CA ALA A 285 10.75 -1.43 1.72
C ALA A 285 10.39 -0.77 3.08
N ASN A 286 10.02 0.52 3.09
CA ASN A 286 9.48 1.21 4.28
C ASN A 286 8.13 0.63 4.79
N LEU A 287 7.35 -0.02 3.91
CA LEU A 287 6.09 -0.69 4.23
C LEU A 287 6.31 -2.10 4.77
N VAL A 288 7.32 -2.84 4.30
CA VAL A 288 7.80 -4.05 4.98
C VAL A 288 8.35 -3.69 6.37
N VAL A 289 8.97 -2.50 6.48
CA VAL A 289 9.47 -1.96 7.75
C VAL A 289 8.36 -1.62 8.75
N SER A 290 7.20 -1.14 8.26
CA SER A 290 6.07 -0.72 9.09
C SER A 290 4.91 -1.73 9.19
N GLY A 291 4.97 -2.84 8.44
CA GLY A 291 3.82 -3.71 8.15
C GLY A 291 3.81 -5.11 8.76
N VAL A 292 4.64 -5.43 9.76
CA VAL A 292 4.61 -6.77 10.40
C VAL A 292 4.05 -6.71 11.82
N LYS A 293 2.70 -6.84 11.90
CA LYS A 293 1.83 -7.24 13.04
C LYS A 293 2.31 -6.93 14.47
N HIS A 294 1.48 -6.22 15.27
CA HIS A 294 1.16 -6.54 16.68
C HIS A 294 -0.19 -5.89 17.07
N ALA A 295 -1.13 -6.57 17.75
CA ALA A 295 -1.17 -6.55 19.23
C ALA A 295 -1.93 -7.70 19.93
N ALA A 296 -2.34 -8.79 19.26
CA ALA A 296 -3.15 -9.84 19.93
C ALA A 296 -2.38 -10.99 20.62
N ASN A 297 -1.03 -11.03 20.59
CA ASN A 297 -0.28 -12.19 21.08
C ASN A 297 1.00 -11.84 21.88
N LYS A 298 0.97 -10.87 22.80
CA LYS A 298 2.14 -10.54 23.63
C LYS A 298 2.69 -11.72 24.48
N LYS A 299 1.84 -12.68 24.87
CA LYS A 299 2.29 -13.92 25.53
C LYS A 299 2.80 -14.98 24.54
N LYS A 300 2.08 -15.21 23.43
CA LYS A 300 2.45 -16.19 22.39
C LYS A 300 3.75 -15.82 21.63
N ASN A 301 4.01 -14.54 21.39
CA ASN A 301 5.21 -14.09 20.68
C ASN A 301 6.50 -14.20 21.51
N LYS A 302 6.46 -14.06 22.84
CA LYS A 302 7.67 -14.27 23.66
C LYS A 302 8.13 -15.73 23.63
N GLU A 303 7.20 -16.68 23.66
CA GLU A 303 7.51 -18.12 23.51
C GLU A 303 7.99 -18.44 22.09
N VAL A 304 7.30 -17.93 21.05
CA VAL A 304 7.72 -18.11 19.65
C VAL A 304 9.08 -17.47 19.36
N ILE A 305 9.41 -16.30 19.91
CA ILE A 305 10.74 -15.66 19.76
C ILE A 305 11.81 -16.44 20.53
N LYS A 306 11.50 -17.01 21.70
CA LYS A 306 12.45 -17.85 22.46
C LYS A 306 12.77 -19.14 21.70
N ASP A 307 11.75 -19.81 21.17
CA ASP A 307 11.93 -20.99 20.33
C ASP A 307 12.68 -20.66 19.04
N LEU A 308 12.37 -19.51 18.42
CA LEU A 308 13.10 -19.01 17.26
C LEU A 308 14.58 -18.77 17.56
N LYS A 309 14.92 -18.12 18.69
CA LYS A 309 16.32 -17.92 19.09
C LYS A 309 17.06 -19.25 19.24
N LYS A 310 16.41 -20.27 19.79
CA LYS A 310 16.99 -21.61 19.91
C LYS A 310 17.25 -22.24 18.54
N ASP A 311 16.27 -22.18 17.64
CA ASP A 311 16.42 -22.72 16.29
C ASP A 311 17.50 -21.98 15.49
N LEU A 312 17.59 -20.64 15.65
CA LEU A 312 18.63 -19.82 15.02
C LEU A 312 20.03 -20.06 15.61
N ALA A 313 20.14 -20.36 16.90
CA ALA A 313 21.41 -20.77 17.50
C ALA A 313 21.88 -22.12 16.93
N VAL A 314 20.97 -23.08 16.75
CA VAL A 314 21.27 -24.36 16.09
C VAL A 314 21.70 -24.12 14.65
N TYR A 315 20.98 -23.27 13.91
CA TYR A 315 21.34 -22.86 12.56
C TYR A 315 22.75 -22.26 12.49
N GLY A 316 23.08 -21.29 13.35
CA GLY A 316 24.41 -20.68 13.40
C GLY A 316 25.52 -21.71 13.59
N ALA A 317 25.33 -22.63 14.55
CA ALA A 317 26.28 -23.71 14.79
C ALA A 317 26.43 -24.71 13.63
N LEU A 318 25.47 -24.78 12.69
CA LEU A 318 25.58 -25.60 11.47
C LEU A 318 26.44 -24.93 10.39
N LEU A 319 26.67 -23.62 10.49
CA LEU A 319 27.53 -22.87 9.59
C LEU A 319 28.95 -22.72 10.13
N ASP A 320 29.15 -22.91 11.44
CA ASP A 320 30.48 -22.93 12.04
C ASP A 320 31.28 -24.14 11.55
N SER A 321 32.40 -23.87 10.87
CA SER A 321 33.32 -24.92 10.41
C SER A 321 34.15 -25.42 11.59
N ASN A 322 33.70 -26.48 12.25
CA ASN A 322 34.53 -27.23 13.22
C ASN A 322 35.56 -28.10 12.47
N ALA A 323 36.57 -27.49 11.87
CA ALA A 323 37.77 -28.18 11.42
C ALA A 323 38.94 -27.79 12.34
N SER A 324 39.36 -28.75 13.17
CA SER A 324 40.51 -28.67 14.07
C SER A 324 41.80 -28.37 13.32
N GLY A 325 42.49 -27.28 13.66
CA GLY A 325 43.95 -27.13 13.44
C GLY A 325 44.43 -25.79 12.86
N LEU A 326 43.62 -25.09 12.07
CA LEU A 326 43.91 -23.77 11.49
C LEU A 326 42.58 -23.02 11.39
N LYS A 327 42.45 -21.76 11.87
CA LYS A 327 41.19 -20.99 11.85
C LYS A 327 40.48 -21.18 10.50
N PRO A 328 39.46 -22.04 10.42
CA PRO A 328 38.91 -22.41 9.13
C PRO A 328 38.22 -21.17 8.55
N LYS A 329 38.38 -20.96 7.25
CA LYS A 329 37.73 -19.84 6.54
C LYS A 329 36.23 -20.00 6.72
N ASP A 330 35.57 -18.95 7.20
CA ASP A 330 34.11 -18.92 7.37
C ASP A 330 33.44 -19.33 6.05
N ILE A 331 32.52 -20.29 6.11
CA ILE A 331 31.78 -20.77 4.93
C ILE A 331 31.05 -19.63 4.21
N ARG A 332 30.60 -18.61 4.96
CA ARG A 332 29.92 -17.42 4.42
C ARG A 332 30.83 -16.56 3.53
N ALA A 333 32.14 -16.74 3.64
CA ALA A 333 33.14 -16.07 2.79
C ALA A 333 33.54 -16.91 1.55
N THR A 334 32.89 -18.05 1.30
CA THR A 334 33.15 -18.88 0.11
C THR A 334 32.24 -18.49 -1.05
N GLU A 335 32.76 -18.55 -2.27
CA GLU A 335 32.00 -18.18 -3.48
C GLU A 335 30.78 -19.08 -3.70
N ASP A 336 30.91 -20.37 -3.44
CA ASP A 336 29.81 -21.33 -3.59
C ASP A 336 28.65 -21.00 -2.65
N PHE A 337 28.93 -20.70 -1.39
CA PHE A 337 27.90 -20.30 -0.43
C PHE A 337 27.20 -19.01 -0.85
N LEU A 338 27.96 -17.98 -1.25
CA LEU A 338 27.41 -16.70 -1.68
C LEU A 338 26.56 -16.85 -2.95
N ARG A 339 26.98 -17.69 -3.90
CA ARG A 339 26.22 -18.04 -5.11
C ARG A 339 24.89 -18.69 -4.75
N GLY A 340 24.93 -19.68 -3.87
CA GLY A 340 23.73 -20.37 -3.37
C GLY A 340 22.77 -19.41 -2.68
N TYR A 341 23.29 -18.54 -1.80
CA TYR A 341 22.51 -17.55 -1.06
C TYR A 341 21.85 -16.53 -2.00
N SER A 342 22.60 -15.99 -2.97
CA SER A 342 22.11 -15.02 -3.95
C SER A 342 21.03 -15.62 -4.86
N SER A 343 21.16 -16.89 -5.24
CA SER A 343 20.17 -17.57 -6.11
C SER A 343 18.81 -17.79 -5.44
N GLY A 344 18.77 -17.92 -4.10
CA GLY A 344 17.56 -18.23 -3.33
C GLY A 344 16.84 -19.53 -3.76
N ASN A 345 17.50 -20.42 -4.51
CA ASN A 345 16.84 -21.46 -5.29
C ASN A 345 16.78 -22.82 -4.59
N ALA A 346 16.53 -22.82 -3.27
CA ALA A 346 16.52 -24.04 -2.47
C ALA A 346 15.50 -25.07 -2.98
N GLU A 347 14.39 -24.62 -3.59
CA GLU A 347 13.36 -25.49 -4.17
C GLU A 347 13.88 -26.38 -5.30
N ARG A 348 14.86 -25.93 -6.09
CA ARG A 348 15.42 -26.74 -7.19
C ARG A 348 16.64 -27.55 -6.80
N ILE A 349 17.43 -27.08 -5.83
CA ILE A 349 18.74 -27.66 -5.55
C ILE A 349 18.83 -28.40 -4.21
N VAL A 350 17.81 -28.34 -3.34
CA VAL A 350 17.83 -29.00 -2.02
C VAL A 350 16.72 -30.02 -1.91
N ASP A 351 17.09 -31.30 -1.92
CA ASP A 351 16.13 -32.40 -1.80
C ASP A 351 15.35 -32.34 -0.48
N GLY A 352 14.03 -32.49 -0.60
CA GLY A 352 13.10 -32.44 0.53
C GLY A 352 12.78 -31.03 1.03
N PHE A 353 13.33 -29.97 0.42
CA PHE A 353 12.88 -28.61 0.67
C PHE A 353 11.44 -28.41 0.17
N ARG A 354 10.65 -27.64 0.92
CA ARG A 354 9.34 -27.14 0.47
C ARG A 354 9.15 -25.71 0.93
N SER A 355 8.60 -24.87 0.07
CA SER A 355 8.39 -23.43 0.34
C SER A 355 7.51 -23.16 1.56
N ASP A 356 6.62 -24.11 1.91
CA ASP A 356 5.71 -24.08 3.07
C ASP A 356 6.40 -24.38 4.43
N MET A 357 7.68 -24.76 4.44
CA MET A 357 8.38 -25.09 5.68
C MET A 357 8.65 -23.85 6.55
N ASN A 358 8.43 -24.02 7.86
CA ASN A 358 8.82 -23.04 8.87
C ASN A 358 10.31 -23.20 9.25
N ILE A 359 10.85 -22.22 9.98
CA ILE A 359 12.29 -22.17 10.34
C ILE A 359 12.73 -23.45 11.05
N LYS A 360 11.97 -23.94 12.02
CA LYS A 360 12.27 -25.20 12.73
C LYS A 360 12.42 -26.39 11.79
N LYS A 361 11.52 -26.53 10.81
CA LYS A 361 11.58 -27.61 9.81
C LYS A 361 12.80 -27.45 8.88
N LEU A 362 13.09 -26.23 8.45
CA LEU A 362 14.26 -25.92 7.61
C LEU A 362 15.57 -26.22 8.34
N VAL A 363 15.72 -25.77 9.59
CA VAL A 363 16.90 -26.07 10.42
C VAL A 363 17.04 -27.58 10.66
N LYS A 364 15.93 -28.29 10.88
CA LYS A 364 15.94 -29.75 11.02
C LYS A 364 16.36 -30.45 9.72
N LEU A 365 15.88 -29.98 8.57
CA LEU A 365 16.26 -30.49 7.25
C LEU A 365 17.76 -30.27 7.00
N MET A 366 18.24 -29.06 7.24
CA MET A 366 19.66 -28.71 7.13
C MET A 366 20.52 -29.57 8.04
N LYS A 367 20.15 -29.72 9.31
CA LYS A 367 20.86 -30.56 10.26
C LYS A 367 20.92 -32.03 9.84
N LYS A 368 19.80 -32.57 9.33
CA LYS A 368 19.72 -33.97 8.88
C LYS A 368 20.67 -34.23 7.72
N ASN A 369 20.82 -33.27 6.82
CA ASN A 369 21.57 -33.41 5.58
C ASN A 369 22.92 -32.67 5.59
N ILE A 370 23.40 -32.19 6.74
CA ILE A 370 24.52 -31.21 6.81
C ILE A 370 25.82 -31.69 6.15
N ASN A 371 26.07 -33.00 6.19
CA ASN A 371 27.26 -33.63 5.61
C ASN A 371 27.11 -33.93 4.10
N SER A 372 25.89 -33.98 3.57
CA SER A 372 25.63 -34.24 2.15
C SER A 372 25.38 -32.96 1.35
N LEU A 373 25.13 -31.83 2.02
CA LEU A 373 24.89 -30.55 1.37
C LEU A 373 26.19 -29.90 0.92
N SER A 374 26.24 -29.47 -0.34
CA SER A 374 27.30 -28.59 -0.85
C SER A 374 27.24 -27.22 -0.18
N ASN A 375 28.33 -26.44 -0.28
CA ASN A 375 28.35 -25.06 0.25
C ASN A 375 27.30 -24.18 -0.45
N GLU A 376 27.03 -24.41 -1.74
CA GLU A 376 25.96 -23.74 -2.48
C GLU A 376 24.57 -24.09 -1.94
N GLN A 377 24.29 -25.36 -1.69
CA GLN A 377 23.02 -25.78 -1.08
C GLN A 377 22.86 -25.22 0.35
N LYS A 378 23.94 -25.17 1.13
CA LYS A 378 23.95 -24.51 2.45
C LYS A 378 23.64 -23.02 2.34
N GLY A 379 24.18 -22.33 1.34
CA GLY A 379 23.88 -20.94 1.02
C GLY A 379 22.40 -20.71 0.67
N ALA A 380 21.83 -21.54 -0.20
CA ALA A 380 20.42 -21.44 -0.59
C ALA A 380 19.46 -21.67 0.59
N MET A 381 19.76 -22.63 1.48
CA MET A 381 18.99 -22.81 2.71
C MET A 381 19.18 -21.67 3.71
N ALA A 382 20.39 -21.13 3.83
CA ALA A 382 20.67 -19.98 4.68
C ALA A 382 19.82 -18.78 4.28
N TYR A 383 19.69 -18.50 2.97
CA TYR A 383 18.78 -17.48 2.45
C TYR A 383 17.33 -17.71 2.93
N GLU A 384 16.80 -18.92 2.77
CA GLU A 384 15.40 -19.22 3.13
C GLU A 384 15.14 -19.17 4.65
N ILE A 385 16.11 -19.59 5.47
CA ILE A 385 16.05 -19.52 6.93
C ILE A 385 16.12 -18.06 7.40
N GLU A 386 17.12 -17.30 6.92
CA GLU A 386 17.35 -15.92 7.33
C GLU A 386 16.24 -14.99 6.86
N LYS A 387 15.73 -15.17 5.63
CA LYS A 387 14.57 -14.44 5.11
C LYS A 387 13.36 -14.58 6.03
N ARG A 388 13.03 -15.81 6.46
CA ARG A 388 11.90 -16.06 7.38
C ARG A 388 12.18 -15.52 8.78
N ALA A 389 13.42 -15.62 9.25
CA ALA A 389 13.83 -15.10 10.56
C ALA A 389 13.71 -13.57 10.59
N LEU A 390 14.24 -12.90 9.58
CA LEU A 390 14.13 -11.46 9.40
C LEU A 390 12.67 -11.02 9.32
N LEU A 391 11.85 -11.66 8.49
CA LEU A 391 10.41 -11.37 8.44
C LEU A 391 9.71 -11.52 9.81
N ALA A 392 10.18 -12.42 10.67
CA ALA A 392 9.62 -12.63 12.00
C ALA A 392 10.11 -11.61 13.05
N THR A 393 11.36 -11.13 12.95
CA THR A 393 12.00 -10.27 13.98
C THR A 393 12.18 -8.81 13.57
N PHE A 394 11.98 -8.48 12.29
CA PHE A 394 12.28 -7.16 11.74
C PHE A 394 11.54 -6.05 12.50
N HIS A 395 10.22 -6.20 12.66
CA HIS A 395 9.38 -5.18 13.28
C HIS A 395 9.78 -4.90 14.74
N SER A 396 9.94 -5.93 15.56
CA SER A 396 10.33 -5.75 16.96
C SER A 396 11.68 -5.05 17.09
N ASN A 397 12.63 -5.37 16.22
CA ASN A 397 13.96 -4.77 16.26
C ASN A 397 13.91 -3.29 15.89
N VAL A 398 13.22 -2.94 14.80
CA VAL A 398 13.10 -1.53 14.35
C VAL A 398 12.27 -0.70 15.32
N GLU A 399 11.19 -1.26 15.86
CA GLU A 399 10.32 -0.59 16.82
C GLU A 399 11.07 -0.23 18.13
N GLU A 400 12.02 -1.07 18.57
CA GLU A 400 12.87 -0.77 19.72
C GLU A 400 13.71 0.50 19.51
N TYR A 401 14.36 0.66 18.36
CA TYR A 401 15.13 1.87 18.03
C TYR A 401 14.22 3.11 17.90
N HIS A 402 13.10 2.97 17.18
CA HIS A 402 12.16 4.08 16.97
C HIS A 402 11.54 4.58 18.29
N LYS A 403 11.19 3.66 19.21
CA LYS A 403 10.69 4.03 20.54
C LYS A 403 11.75 4.80 21.33
N LEU A 404 13.00 4.34 21.30
CA LEU A 404 14.08 5.05 21.97
C LEU A 404 14.24 6.47 21.41
N PHE A 405 14.32 6.62 20.09
CA PHE A 405 14.41 7.92 19.44
C PHE A 405 13.26 8.84 19.83
N ASN A 406 12.01 8.39 19.70
CA ASN A 406 10.83 9.19 20.05
C ASN A 406 10.81 9.59 21.53
N ASN A 407 11.17 8.67 22.44
CA ASN A 407 11.22 8.96 23.86
C ASN A 407 12.18 10.12 24.15
N VAL A 408 13.36 10.11 23.52
CA VAL A 408 14.36 11.18 23.65
C VAL A 408 13.84 12.49 23.03
N VAL A 409 13.30 12.45 21.82
CA VAL A 409 12.81 13.66 21.12
C VAL A 409 11.65 14.32 21.86
N SER A 410 10.77 13.52 22.49
CA SER A 410 9.57 13.99 23.20
C SER A 410 9.85 14.68 24.54
N LYS A 411 11.07 14.56 25.08
CA LYS A 411 11.46 15.19 26.34
C LYS A 411 11.93 16.63 26.09
N GLY A 412 11.46 17.55 26.94
CA GLY A 412 11.92 18.94 26.95
C GLY A 412 11.49 19.75 25.72
N SER A 413 12.35 20.66 25.27
CA SER A 413 12.15 21.49 24.09
C SER A 413 12.15 20.66 22.81
N THR A 414 11.45 21.11 21.78
CA THR A 414 11.46 20.43 20.47
C THR A 414 12.82 20.62 19.78
N ASP A 415 13.48 19.52 19.42
CA ASP A 415 14.68 19.56 18.57
C ASP A 415 14.24 19.52 17.11
N LYS A 416 14.23 20.69 16.46
CA LYS A 416 13.76 20.86 15.07
C LYS A 416 14.63 20.16 14.03
N TYR A 417 15.83 19.72 14.38
CA TYR A 417 16.75 19.03 13.49
C TYR A 417 16.93 17.55 13.85
N ALA A 418 16.12 17.03 14.79
CA ALA A 418 16.14 15.62 15.11
C ALA A 418 15.65 14.78 13.92
N VAL A 419 16.45 13.81 13.49
CA VAL A 419 16.14 12.96 12.31
C VAL A 419 16.49 11.51 12.62
N GLU A 420 15.66 10.59 12.11
CA GLU A 420 15.90 9.15 12.15
C GLU A 420 15.75 8.55 10.74
N PHE A 421 16.68 7.69 10.35
CA PHE A 421 16.60 6.84 9.17
C PHE A 421 16.90 5.39 9.54
N LEU A 422 15.88 4.55 9.58
CA LEU A 422 16.01 3.13 9.91
C LEU A 422 16.35 2.34 8.65
N ILE A 423 17.43 1.56 8.66
CA ILE A 423 17.80 0.61 7.60
C ILE A 423 18.67 -0.51 8.18
N PRO A 424 18.06 -1.52 8.83
CA PRO A 424 18.80 -2.65 9.37
C PRO A 424 19.55 -3.38 8.25
N GLN A 425 20.87 -3.49 8.39
CA GLN A 425 21.77 -4.05 7.36
C GLN A 425 21.34 -5.45 6.95
N LEU A 426 20.94 -6.31 7.88
CA LEU A 426 20.63 -7.71 7.57
C LEU A 426 19.39 -7.82 6.67
N PHE A 427 18.47 -6.88 6.79
CA PHE A 427 17.31 -6.81 5.90
C PHE A 427 17.71 -6.41 4.49
N PHE A 428 18.49 -5.33 4.36
CA PHE A 428 19.05 -4.89 3.08
C PHE A 428 19.88 -6.01 2.41
N LEU A 429 20.82 -6.61 3.15
CA LEU A 429 21.73 -7.62 2.62
C LEU A 429 21.00 -8.89 2.18
N ASN A 430 20.00 -9.35 2.95
CA ASN A 430 19.19 -10.51 2.56
C ASN A 430 18.43 -10.25 1.24
N LEU A 431 17.80 -9.08 1.11
CA LEU A 431 17.07 -8.71 -0.12
C LEU A 431 18.01 -8.51 -1.33
N SER A 432 19.22 -8.03 -1.09
CA SER A 432 20.25 -7.90 -2.12
C SER A 432 20.99 -9.20 -2.44
N GLY A 433 20.69 -10.30 -1.75
CA GLY A 433 21.34 -11.59 -1.97
C GLY A 433 22.78 -11.68 -1.43
N ASP A 434 23.19 -10.82 -0.51
CA ASP A 434 24.51 -10.85 0.12
C ASP A 434 24.51 -11.70 1.40
N GLY A 435 24.99 -12.95 1.25
CA GLY A 435 25.02 -13.95 2.31
C GLY A 435 26.19 -13.86 3.29
N TYR A 436 27.07 -12.84 3.18
CA TYR A 436 28.30 -12.75 3.98
C TYR A 436 28.03 -12.66 5.50
N GLY A 437 26.85 -12.18 5.91
CA GLY A 437 26.42 -12.14 7.31
C GLY A 437 26.59 -10.78 8.00
N GLY A 438 27.04 -9.75 7.28
CA GLY A 438 27.11 -8.37 7.77
C GLY A 438 28.06 -7.49 6.97
N ARG A 439 27.72 -6.19 6.86
CA ARG A 439 28.53 -5.15 6.19
C ARG A 439 28.67 -3.89 7.07
N CYS A 440 28.57 -4.04 8.39
CA CYS A 440 28.64 -2.93 9.34
C CYS A 440 29.90 -2.07 9.15
N ASP A 441 31.06 -2.69 9.04
CA ASP A 441 32.35 -2.01 8.84
C ASP A 441 32.39 -1.10 7.58
N PRO A 442 32.15 -1.59 6.35
CA PRO A 442 32.15 -0.74 5.16
C PRO A 442 30.99 0.27 5.16
N LEU A 443 29.84 -0.06 5.74
CA LEU A 443 28.72 0.87 5.86
C LEU A 443 29.05 2.04 6.80
N SER A 444 29.68 1.79 7.95
CA SER A 444 30.15 2.85 8.85
C SER A 444 31.17 3.78 8.19
N ILE A 445 32.08 3.22 7.38
CA ILE A 445 33.05 4.01 6.58
C ILE A 445 32.34 4.91 5.57
N LEU A 446 31.34 4.38 4.84
CA LEU A 446 30.59 5.15 3.85
C LEU A 446 29.72 6.23 4.50
N VAL A 447 29.08 5.95 5.63
CA VAL A 447 28.32 6.97 6.39
C VAL A 447 29.24 8.09 6.87
N LEU A 448 30.41 7.78 7.44
CA LEU A 448 31.36 8.81 7.88
C LEU A 448 31.93 9.62 6.71
N THR A 449 32.13 8.99 5.55
CA THR A 449 32.52 9.69 4.31
C THR A 449 31.41 10.62 3.84
N ALA A 450 30.15 10.15 3.84
CA ALA A 450 29.00 10.98 3.49
C ALA A 450 28.83 12.17 4.44
N LYS A 451 29.10 11.98 5.74
CA LYS A 451 29.07 13.06 6.74
C LYS A 451 30.19 14.08 6.56
N HIS A 452 31.37 13.64 6.14
CA HIS A 452 32.42 14.57 5.73
C HIS A 452 31.97 15.45 4.57
N LEU A 453 31.38 14.87 3.52
CA LEU A 453 30.92 15.60 2.34
C LEU A 453 29.72 16.54 2.64
N GLU A 454 28.83 16.12 3.54
CA GLU A 454 27.74 16.96 4.08
C GLU A 454 28.25 18.15 4.90
N ASN A 455 29.43 18.04 5.52
CA ASN A 455 30.04 19.17 6.21
C ASN A 455 30.64 20.19 5.24
N GLN A 456 30.99 19.77 4.02
CA GLN A 456 31.58 20.62 2.98
C GLN A 456 30.54 21.24 2.05
N SER A 457 29.34 20.66 1.98
CA SER A 457 28.29 21.07 1.05
C SER A 457 26.92 20.89 1.69
N SER A 458 25.93 21.71 1.30
CA SER A 458 24.55 21.56 1.79
C SER A 458 23.81 20.31 1.26
N GLN A 459 24.49 19.44 0.50
CA GLN A 459 23.90 18.25 -0.11
C GLN A 459 23.80 17.11 0.89
N LYS A 460 22.59 16.55 1.08
CA LYS A 460 22.28 15.48 2.07
C LYS A 460 22.78 14.10 1.62
N GLN A 461 24.10 13.93 1.50
CA GLN A 461 24.75 12.74 0.94
C GLN A 461 24.45 11.44 1.70
N THR A 462 24.36 11.49 3.03
CA THR A 462 24.03 10.34 3.89
C THR A 462 22.64 9.83 3.59
N LYS A 463 21.66 10.75 3.47
CA LYS A 463 20.30 10.40 3.08
C LYS A 463 20.36 9.66 1.74
N LEU A 464 20.87 10.30 0.69
CA LEU A 464 20.96 9.72 -0.67
C LEU A 464 21.62 8.33 -0.67
N PHE A 465 22.71 8.14 0.07
CA PHE A 465 23.37 6.86 0.21
C PHE A 465 22.45 5.78 0.81
N LEU A 466 21.77 6.06 1.92
CA LEU A 466 20.82 5.11 2.52
C LEU A 466 19.64 4.80 1.57
N GLU A 467 19.20 5.78 0.78
CA GLU A 467 18.16 5.57 -0.24
C GLU A 467 18.65 4.67 -1.39
N ASN A 468 19.93 4.76 -1.75
CA ASN A 468 20.55 3.90 -2.75
C ASN A 468 20.68 2.44 -2.25
N LEU A 469 20.87 2.22 -0.95
CA LEU A 469 20.81 0.87 -0.37
C LEU A 469 19.42 0.25 -0.55
N TYR A 470 18.35 1.00 -0.25
CA TYR A 470 16.98 0.55 -0.51
C TYR A 470 16.71 0.26 -1.99
N SER A 471 17.18 1.15 -2.87
CA SER A 471 17.06 0.98 -4.32
C SER A 471 17.76 -0.29 -4.80
N THR A 472 18.97 -0.56 -4.29
CA THR A 472 19.75 -1.75 -4.60
C THR A 472 19.05 -3.03 -4.15
N ALA A 473 18.51 -3.07 -2.92
CA ALA A 473 17.70 -4.20 -2.45
C ALA A 473 16.46 -4.43 -3.31
N ALA A 474 15.78 -3.36 -3.73
CA ALA A 474 14.62 -3.47 -4.60
C ALA A 474 14.97 -4.00 -5.99
N VAL A 475 16.10 -3.58 -6.57
CA VAL A 475 16.55 -4.05 -7.90
C VAL A 475 16.95 -5.52 -7.86
N LEU A 476 17.77 -5.92 -6.88
CA LEU A 476 18.35 -7.25 -6.83
C LEU A 476 17.38 -8.33 -6.32
N SER A 477 16.34 -7.95 -5.57
CA SER A 477 15.31 -8.91 -5.12
C SER A 477 14.32 -9.31 -6.23
N GLU A 478 14.08 -8.43 -7.20
CA GLU A 478 13.17 -8.67 -8.34
C GLU A 478 13.80 -8.20 -9.67
N PRO A 479 14.94 -8.78 -10.09
CA PRO A 479 15.73 -8.28 -11.21
C PRO A 479 14.94 -8.23 -12.53
N GLY A 480 13.94 -9.11 -12.72
CA GLY A 480 13.09 -9.14 -13.91
C GLY A 480 12.21 -7.89 -14.12
N LEU A 481 12.13 -6.98 -13.14
CA LEU A 481 11.39 -5.73 -13.25
C LEU A 481 12.24 -4.52 -13.65
N TYR A 482 13.54 -4.68 -13.83
CA TYR A 482 14.49 -3.56 -14.05
C TYR A 482 15.35 -3.79 -15.28
N SER A 483 15.95 -2.71 -15.77
CA SER A 483 16.89 -2.79 -16.89
C SER A 483 18.22 -3.43 -16.49
N GLU A 484 18.95 -3.97 -17.46
CA GLU A 484 20.30 -4.52 -17.25
C GLU A 484 21.27 -3.47 -16.68
N VAL A 485 21.10 -2.19 -17.05
CA VAL A 485 21.90 -1.07 -16.52
C VAL A 485 21.63 -0.88 -15.03
N GLU A 486 20.37 -0.88 -14.61
CA GLU A 486 19.99 -0.73 -13.20
C GLU A 486 20.47 -1.93 -12.36
N ILE A 487 20.35 -3.15 -12.90
CA ILE A 487 20.90 -4.37 -12.27
C ILE A 487 22.43 -4.25 -12.13
N THR A 488 23.11 -3.78 -13.18
CA THR A 488 24.57 -3.57 -13.17
C THR A 488 24.98 -2.53 -12.12
N ASN A 489 24.25 -1.42 -12.02
CA ASN A 489 24.53 -0.37 -11.03
C ASN A 489 24.28 -0.84 -9.60
N ALA A 490 23.19 -1.59 -9.37
CA ALA A 490 22.91 -2.20 -8.06
C ALA A 490 24.02 -3.19 -7.66
N ASN A 491 24.44 -4.05 -8.59
CA ASN A 491 25.57 -4.97 -8.39
C ASN A 491 26.89 -4.24 -8.16
N LYS A 492 27.11 -3.10 -8.82
CA LYS A 492 28.30 -2.26 -8.60
C LYS A 492 28.38 -1.77 -7.16
N LEU A 493 27.27 -1.29 -6.58
CA LEU A 493 27.22 -0.86 -5.17
C LEU A 493 27.53 -2.03 -4.23
N LEU A 494 26.89 -3.19 -4.42
CA LEU A 494 27.10 -4.36 -3.57
C LEU A 494 28.55 -4.89 -3.65
N THR A 495 29.10 -4.94 -4.86
CA THR A 495 30.51 -5.30 -5.09
C THR A 495 31.46 -4.32 -4.40
N SER A 496 31.12 -3.03 -4.39
CA SER A 496 31.93 -2.00 -3.73
C SER A 496 31.96 -2.20 -2.22
N LEU A 497 30.82 -2.56 -1.59
CA LEU A 497 30.75 -2.95 -0.18
C LEU A 497 31.62 -4.19 0.11
N ALA A 498 31.56 -5.20 -0.75
CA ALA A 498 32.37 -6.42 -0.60
C ALA A 498 33.87 -6.13 -0.72
N LYS A 499 34.28 -5.29 -1.68
CA LYS A 499 35.68 -4.86 -1.85
C LYS A 499 36.19 -4.07 -0.64
N LEU A 500 35.39 -3.12 -0.13
CA LEU A 500 35.74 -2.34 1.06
C LEU A 500 35.89 -3.24 2.30
N HIS A 501 35.01 -4.24 2.45
CA HIS A 501 35.12 -5.21 3.53
C HIS A 501 36.42 -6.03 3.41
N ALA A 502 36.74 -6.53 2.22
CA ALA A 502 37.94 -7.33 1.98
C ALA A 502 39.24 -6.54 2.14
N LYS A 503 39.22 -5.25 1.77
CA LYS A 503 40.35 -4.32 1.89
C LYS A 503 39.96 -3.11 2.73
N ASN A 504 39.90 -3.34 4.04
CA ASN A 504 39.52 -2.31 5.00
C ASN A 504 40.54 -1.15 4.99
N PRO A 505 40.10 0.10 4.74
CA PRO A 505 40.97 1.27 4.75
C PRO A 505 41.79 1.44 6.04
N LEU A 506 41.28 0.96 7.19
CA LEU A 506 41.96 1.03 8.49
C LEU A 506 43.13 0.05 8.65
N SER A 507 43.21 -0.95 7.77
CA SER A 507 44.26 -1.98 7.76
C SER A 507 45.39 -1.66 6.77
N SER A 508 45.24 -0.61 5.95
CA SER A 508 46.26 -0.22 4.97
C SER A 508 47.42 0.52 5.62
N THR A 509 48.64 0.19 5.22
CA THR A 509 49.87 0.90 5.62
C THR A 509 50.28 2.01 4.64
N LEU A 510 49.67 2.05 3.45
CA LEU A 510 50.07 2.95 2.36
C LEU A 510 49.48 4.37 2.50
N THR A 511 48.33 4.51 3.14
CA THR A 511 47.66 5.81 3.31
C THR A 511 46.97 5.85 4.65
N GLN A 512 47.50 6.67 5.56
CA GLN A 512 46.90 6.86 6.87
C GLN A 512 45.64 7.75 6.75
N ILE A 513 44.47 7.11 6.86
CA ILE A 513 43.15 7.76 6.78
C ILE A 513 42.56 8.13 8.17
N TRP A 514 43.31 7.88 9.25
CA TRP A 514 42.90 8.20 10.63
C TRP A 514 43.85 9.23 11.24
N LYS A 515 43.29 10.13 12.04
CA LYS A 515 44.05 11.07 12.87
C LYS A 515 44.55 10.37 14.13
N GLU A 516 43.67 9.60 14.77
CA GLU A 516 43.95 8.95 16.05
C GLU A 516 43.21 7.60 16.17
N LYS A 517 43.80 6.66 16.91
CA LYS A 517 43.20 5.38 17.30
C LYS A 517 43.27 5.26 18.82
N ILE A 518 42.11 5.25 19.48
CA ILE A 518 42.00 5.28 20.94
C ILE A 518 41.36 3.96 21.39
N ALA A 519 42.08 3.17 22.19
CA ALA A 519 41.54 1.90 22.68
C ALA A 519 40.62 2.11 23.90
N HIS A 520 39.69 1.18 24.09
CA HIS A 520 39.00 0.95 25.37
C HIS A 520 38.28 2.17 25.97
N GLN A 521 37.56 2.92 25.13
CA GLN A 521 36.73 4.04 25.57
C GLN A 521 35.33 3.58 25.99
N THR A 522 34.81 4.17 27.06
CA THR A 522 33.42 4.01 27.52
C THR A 522 32.45 4.80 26.64
N VAL A 523 31.15 4.51 26.76
CA VAL A 523 30.09 5.27 26.07
C VAL A 523 30.13 6.76 26.43
N GLU A 524 30.35 7.08 27.71
CA GLU A 524 30.46 8.46 28.19
C GLU A 524 31.65 9.19 27.57
N GLN A 525 32.81 8.55 27.52
CA GLN A 525 34.00 9.13 26.86
C GLN A 525 33.78 9.35 25.36
N VAL A 526 33.05 8.45 24.68
CA VAL A 526 32.70 8.65 23.26
C VAL A 526 31.75 9.85 23.09
N ILE A 527 30.77 10.00 23.98
CA ILE A 527 29.87 11.17 23.99
C ILE A 527 30.70 12.44 24.19
N ASP A 528 31.64 12.45 25.13
CA ASP A 528 32.52 13.60 25.37
C ASP A 528 33.40 13.93 24.17
N LEU A 529 33.94 12.93 23.46
CA LEU A 529 34.71 13.14 22.23
C LEU A 529 33.88 13.79 21.11
N ILE A 530 32.56 13.58 21.10
CA ILE A 530 31.63 14.14 20.11
C ILE A 530 31.17 15.55 20.50
N ILE A 531 30.88 15.79 21.79
CA ILE A 531 30.28 17.04 22.28
C ILE A 531 31.35 18.09 22.69
N SER A 532 32.48 17.67 23.25
CA SER A 532 33.47 18.57 23.85
C SER A 532 34.24 19.48 22.88
N PRO A 533 34.53 19.09 21.61
CA PRO A 533 35.26 19.96 20.70
C PRO A 533 34.49 21.25 20.38
N LYS A 534 34.87 22.36 21.04
CA LYS A 534 34.37 23.73 20.77
C LYS A 534 34.97 24.38 19.51
N ALA A 535 35.63 23.62 18.65
CA ALA A 535 36.44 24.16 17.56
C ALA A 535 35.69 24.20 16.22
N THR A 536 35.67 25.42 15.65
CA THR A 536 35.42 25.90 14.28
C THR A 536 35.33 24.84 13.18
N ASP A 537 34.21 24.82 12.43
CA ASP A 537 33.91 24.22 11.11
C ASP A 537 34.37 22.78 10.79
N ASN A 538 35.12 22.13 11.68
CA ASN A 538 35.75 20.84 11.43
C ASN A 538 34.86 19.69 11.94
N PRO A 539 34.58 18.70 11.07
CA PRO A 539 33.75 17.56 11.44
C PRO A 539 34.52 16.63 12.39
N VAL A 540 33.82 16.12 13.39
CA VAL A 540 34.29 14.99 14.22
C VAL A 540 33.70 13.72 13.61
N LEU A 541 34.55 12.77 13.24
CA LEU A 541 34.15 11.54 12.54
C LEU A 541 34.76 10.34 13.27
N LEU A 542 33.94 9.63 14.05
CA LEU A 542 34.38 8.51 14.86
C LEU A 542 33.83 7.19 14.30
N LYS A 543 34.71 6.23 14.05
CA LYS A 543 34.33 4.83 13.88
C LYS A 543 34.50 4.10 15.21
N LEU A 544 33.47 3.36 15.63
CA LEU A 544 33.43 2.67 16.91
C LEU A 544 33.46 1.17 16.65
N GLU A 545 34.48 0.48 17.17
CA GLU A 545 34.64 -0.97 17.05
C GLU A 545 34.12 -1.69 18.30
N ALA A 546 33.23 -2.65 18.09
CA ALA A 546 32.82 -3.63 19.08
C ALA A 546 33.21 -5.05 18.57
N PRO A 547 33.26 -6.06 19.45
CA PRO A 547 33.49 -7.44 19.01
C PRO A 547 32.47 -7.88 17.95
N GLY A 548 32.94 -8.03 16.70
CA GLY A 548 32.11 -8.48 15.58
C GLY A 548 31.11 -7.46 15.05
N HIS A 549 31.18 -6.18 15.45
CA HIS A 549 30.26 -5.14 14.99
C HIS A 549 30.94 -3.77 14.93
N ALA A 550 30.66 -3.00 13.88
CA ALA A 550 31.17 -1.63 13.72
C ALA A 550 30.02 -0.63 13.65
N MET A 551 30.25 0.55 14.24
CA MET A 551 29.32 1.67 14.32
C MET A 551 30.03 2.98 13.96
N ALA A 552 29.27 4.05 13.80
CA ALA A 552 29.81 5.37 13.55
C ALA A 552 29.12 6.43 14.41
N ALA A 553 29.86 7.47 14.80
CA ALA A 553 29.33 8.66 15.45
C ALA A 553 30.01 9.90 14.87
N TRP A 554 29.30 11.03 14.84
CA TRP A 554 29.85 12.26 14.27
C TRP A 554 29.30 13.52 14.91
N ALA A 555 30.03 14.62 14.70
CA ALA A 555 29.52 15.97 14.84
C ALA A 555 29.90 16.78 13.58
N ILE A 556 28.90 17.33 12.89
CA ILE A 556 29.09 18.14 11.67
C ILE A 556 28.31 19.45 11.74
N GLY A 557 28.68 20.44 10.93
CA GLY A 557 28.09 21.78 10.92
C GLY A 557 28.85 22.78 11.80
N ASN A 558 28.38 24.03 11.80
CA ASN A 558 28.94 25.15 12.56
C ASN A 558 28.17 25.37 13.88
N ASP A 559 28.66 26.25 14.76
CA ASP A 559 28.15 26.40 16.13
C ASP A 559 26.64 26.71 16.23
N ASN A 560 26.03 27.31 15.20
CA ASN A 560 24.59 27.62 15.18
C ASN A 560 23.72 26.49 14.61
N GLU A 561 24.29 25.53 13.89
CA GLU A 561 23.59 24.40 13.24
C GLU A 561 24.31 23.06 13.41
N ARG A 562 25.11 22.90 14.49
CA ARG A 562 25.90 21.69 14.73
C ARG A 562 24.97 20.51 15.02
N LYS A 563 25.20 19.40 14.34
CA LYS A 563 24.43 18.16 14.46
C LYS A 563 25.32 17.05 14.97
N TYR A 564 24.81 16.34 15.96
CA TYR A 564 25.44 15.19 16.60
C TYR A 564 24.67 13.95 16.19
N GLY A 565 25.37 12.97 15.65
CA GLY A 565 24.71 11.80 15.08
C GLY A 565 25.42 10.50 15.37
N PHE A 566 24.64 9.44 15.20
CA PHE A 566 25.07 8.07 15.46
C PHE A 566 24.46 7.13 14.41
N TYR A 567 25.26 6.15 14.01
CA TYR A 567 24.88 5.10 13.08
C TYR A 567 25.21 3.74 13.65
N ASP A 568 24.19 2.90 13.73
CA ASP A 568 24.30 1.48 14.00
C ASP A 568 23.74 0.71 12.80
N ALA A 569 24.58 -0.11 12.17
CA ALA A 569 24.18 -0.87 11.00
C ALA A 569 22.98 -1.80 11.24
N ASN A 570 22.69 -2.21 12.49
CA ASN A 570 21.50 -3.02 12.78
C ASN A 570 20.23 -2.20 13.07
N GLY A 571 20.35 -0.88 13.23
CA GLY A 571 19.22 0.03 13.47
C GLY A 571 19.07 1.03 12.33
N GLY A 572 20.00 1.98 12.26
CA GLY A 572 19.95 3.08 11.33
C GLY A 572 20.76 4.28 11.79
N VAL A 573 20.45 5.43 11.21
CA VAL A 573 21.03 6.74 11.56
C VAL A 573 20.06 7.51 12.45
N VAL A 574 20.60 8.16 13.48
CA VAL A 574 19.92 9.23 14.21
C VAL A 574 20.80 10.48 14.25
N GLU A 575 20.17 11.66 14.25
CA GLU A 575 20.84 12.95 14.43
C GLU A 575 20.02 13.85 15.34
N PHE A 576 20.71 14.68 16.12
CA PHE A 576 20.15 15.67 17.03
C PHE A 576 20.95 16.98 16.90
N SER A 577 20.30 18.12 17.16
CA SER A 577 21.00 19.39 17.36
C SER A 577 21.19 19.74 18.84
N GLU A 578 20.38 19.15 19.73
CA GLU A 578 20.54 19.30 21.18
C GLU A 578 21.52 18.25 21.73
N THR A 579 22.59 18.71 22.40
CA THR A 579 23.64 17.83 22.98
C THR A 579 23.08 16.88 24.03
N GLU A 580 22.14 17.35 24.86
CA GLU A 580 21.50 16.53 25.89
C GLU A 580 20.71 15.37 25.30
N LYS A 581 20.03 15.59 24.16
CA LYS A 581 19.29 14.53 23.46
C LYS A 581 20.21 13.50 22.85
N PHE A 582 21.31 13.93 22.22
CA PHE A 582 22.33 13.00 21.74
C PHE A 582 22.92 12.15 22.87
N LYS A 583 23.28 12.80 24.00
CA LYS A 583 23.79 12.14 25.21
C LYS A 583 22.80 11.13 25.77
N GLU A 584 21.53 11.51 25.89
CA GLU A 584 20.48 10.64 26.40
C GLU A 584 20.27 9.42 25.48
N TYR A 585 20.16 9.65 24.17
CA TYR A 585 20.00 8.57 23.19
C TYR A 585 21.16 7.57 23.25
N MET A 586 22.40 8.05 23.22
CA MET A 586 23.60 7.20 23.31
C MET A 586 23.64 6.42 24.62
N THR A 587 23.31 7.07 25.74
CA THR A 587 23.31 6.42 27.06
C THR A 587 22.27 5.29 27.11
N GLU A 588 21.02 5.57 26.74
CA GLU A 588 19.94 4.59 26.76
C GLU A 588 20.09 3.49 25.70
N LEU A 589 20.75 3.77 24.57
CA LEU A 589 21.04 2.75 23.57
C LEU A 589 21.92 1.62 24.16
N PHE A 590 22.95 1.99 24.92
CA PHE A 590 23.94 1.05 25.44
C PHE A 590 23.64 0.57 26.87
N SER A 591 22.85 1.29 27.65
CA SER A 591 22.54 0.94 29.04
C SER A 591 21.67 -0.32 29.17
N ALA A 592 21.77 -0.98 30.33
CA ALA A 592 20.92 -2.11 30.66
C ALA A 592 19.43 -1.74 30.83
N SER A 593 19.13 -0.48 31.16
CA SER A 593 17.76 0.03 31.32
C SER A 593 17.07 0.34 29.99
N GLY A 594 17.84 0.66 28.94
CA GLY A 594 17.33 0.92 27.61
C GLY A 594 17.47 -0.29 26.68
N LEU A 595 18.18 -0.14 25.55
CA LEU A 595 18.27 -1.20 24.53
C LEU A 595 19.38 -2.22 24.78
N ASN A 596 20.22 -1.99 25.78
CA ASN A 596 21.30 -2.88 26.24
C ASN A 596 22.22 -3.35 25.10
N LYS A 597 22.58 -2.42 24.20
CA LYS A 597 23.46 -2.72 23.08
C LYS A 597 24.88 -3.04 23.52
N ALA A 598 25.31 -2.58 24.70
CA ALA A 598 26.61 -2.96 25.24
C ALA A 598 26.74 -4.49 25.42
N GLU A 599 25.74 -5.13 26.03
CA GLU A 599 25.73 -6.59 26.18
C GLU A 599 25.49 -7.31 24.86
N LYS A 600 24.52 -6.82 24.05
CA LYS A 600 24.17 -7.43 22.75
C LYS A 600 25.32 -7.37 21.73
N TYR A 601 26.22 -6.40 21.84
CA TYR A 601 27.44 -6.27 21.03
C TYR A 601 28.70 -6.71 21.79
N HIS A 602 28.53 -7.43 22.90
CA HIS A 602 29.62 -8.09 23.63
C HIS A 602 30.74 -7.15 24.07
N LEU A 603 30.44 -5.89 24.37
CA LEU A 603 31.41 -4.94 24.89
C LEU A 603 32.01 -5.45 26.21
N LYS A 604 33.33 -5.42 26.31
CA LYS A 604 34.06 -5.87 27.50
C LYS A 604 33.94 -4.83 28.61
N LYS A 605 33.98 -5.27 29.86
CA LYS A 605 34.16 -4.41 31.02
C LYS A 605 35.60 -4.54 31.49
N LEU A 606 36.37 -3.45 31.41
CA LEU A 606 37.79 -3.43 31.75
C LEU A 606 38.07 -2.44 32.89
N PRO A 607 39.06 -2.71 33.75
CA PRO A 607 39.57 -1.72 34.70
C PRO A 607 40.15 -0.49 33.98
N PRO A 608 40.13 0.72 34.59
CA PRO A 608 39.63 1.03 35.93
C PRO A 608 38.11 1.28 36.01
N TYR A 609 37.44 1.46 34.87
CA TYR A 609 36.06 1.94 34.83
C TYR A 609 35.02 0.89 35.23
N ASN A 610 35.31 -0.40 34.98
CA ASN A 610 34.37 -1.52 35.14
C ASN A 610 33.02 -1.32 34.38
N SER A 611 33.02 -0.40 33.41
CA SER A 611 31.94 -0.07 32.49
C SER A 611 32.21 -0.68 31.11
N PRO A 612 31.17 -0.92 30.29
CA PRO A 612 31.37 -1.42 28.94
C PRO A 612 32.23 -0.46 28.10
N VAL A 613 33.26 -0.99 27.43
CA VAL A 613 34.15 -0.25 26.56
C VAL A 613 34.13 -0.79 25.13
N PHE A 614 34.27 0.11 24.16
CA PHE A 614 34.55 -0.25 22.77
C PHE A 614 35.97 -0.80 22.64
N ASP A 615 36.20 -1.75 21.73
CA ASP A 615 37.54 -2.30 21.50
C ASP A 615 38.49 -1.20 21.02
N GLN A 616 38.02 -0.38 20.08
CA GLN A 616 38.75 0.75 19.53
C GLN A 616 37.81 1.84 19.01
N ILE A 617 38.19 3.09 19.22
CA ILE A 617 37.62 4.27 18.59
C ILE A 617 38.64 4.80 17.59
N VAL A 618 38.20 5.09 16.37
CA VAL A 618 39.07 5.66 15.34
C VAL A 618 38.55 7.02 14.93
N LEU A 619 39.34 8.06 15.19
CA LEU A 619 39.10 9.42 14.71
C LEU A 619 39.61 9.52 13.27
N LEU A 620 38.69 9.73 12.32
CA LEU A 620 39.00 9.70 10.90
C LEU A 620 39.43 11.07 10.34
N ASP A 621 40.26 11.02 9.30
CA ASP A 621 40.55 12.14 8.42
C ASP A 621 39.64 12.05 7.19
N GLY A 622 38.54 12.82 7.20
CA GLY A 622 37.50 12.74 6.17
C GLY A 622 38.01 13.01 4.75
N GLU A 623 38.98 13.91 4.60
CA GLU A 623 39.57 14.25 3.31
C GLU A 623 40.30 13.04 2.73
N LYS A 624 41.23 12.47 3.50
CA LYS A 624 41.99 11.28 3.08
C LYS A 624 41.09 10.06 2.88
N LEU A 625 40.08 9.89 3.74
CA LEU A 625 39.12 8.81 3.62
C LEU A 625 38.33 8.89 2.32
N SER A 626 37.82 10.09 1.96
CA SER A 626 37.00 10.30 0.76
C SER A 626 37.74 9.94 -0.53
N GLN A 627 39.06 10.13 -0.56
CA GLN A 627 39.93 9.86 -1.71
C GLN A 627 40.53 8.45 -1.71
N TYR A 628 40.34 7.67 -0.64
CA TYR A 628 40.90 6.33 -0.54
C TYR A 628 40.34 5.43 -1.65
N LYS A 629 41.19 4.55 -2.18
CA LYS A 629 40.82 3.53 -3.16
C LYS A 629 41.26 2.16 -2.65
N THR A 630 40.38 1.17 -2.78
CA THR A 630 40.69 -0.23 -2.39
C THR A 630 41.72 -0.88 -3.31
N ASN A 631 41.84 -0.41 -4.56
CA ASN A 631 42.92 -0.71 -5.51
C ASN A 631 43.20 0.48 -6.41
N TYR A 632 44.33 0.45 -7.13
CA TYR A 632 44.72 1.51 -8.08
C TYR A 632 43.64 1.83 -9.13
N ASN A 633 42.99 0.78 -9.66
CA ASN A 633 41.95 0.88 -10.69
C ASN A 633 40.53 1.06 -10.13
N ASP A 634 40.35 1.00 -8.80
CA ASP A 634 39.04 1.14 -8.20
C ASP A 634 38.65 2.63 -8.03
N ASP A 635 37.34 2.86 -7.92
CA ASP A 635 36.76 4.17 -7.62
C ASP A 635 37.18 4.64 -6.21
N ALA A 636 37.33 5.96 -6.03
CA ALA A 636 37.52 6.55 -4.70
C ALA A 636 36.26 6.34 -3.85
N ILE A 637 36.38 6.26 -2.52
CA ILE A 637 35.22 6.00 -1.63
C ILE A 637 34.09 7.00 -1.88
N LYS A 638 34.39 8.29 -2.09
CA LYS A 638 33.36 9.29 -2.40
C LYS A 638 32.52 8.95 -3.64
N ASN A 639 33.13 8.37 -4.68
CA ASN A 639 32.44 8.01 -5.91
C ASN A 639 31.49 6.81 -5.72
N ILE A 640 31.69 5.98 -4.69
CA ILE A 640 30.76 4.92 -4.32
C ILE A 640 29.41 5.52 -3.88
N LEU A 641 29.46 6.67 -3.19
CA LEU A 641 28.25 7.38 -2.75
C LEU A 641 27.47 7.99 -3.92
N ASP A 642 28.15 8.25 -5.04
CA ASP A 642 27.55 8.84 -6.26
C ASP A 642 26.97 7.79 -7.23
N ILE A 643 27.06 6.49 -6.90
CA ILE A 643 26.45 5.43 -7.71
C ILE A 643 24.94 5.65 -7.77
N LYS A 644 24.43 5.97 -8.97
CA LYS A 644 23.01 6.04 -9.24
C LYS A 644 22.51 4.66 -9.64
N VAL A 645 21.82 3.99 -8.72
CA VAL A 645 21.24 2.66 -8.98
C VAL A 645 20.27 2.72 -10.16
N PHE A 646 19.51 3.81 -10.23
CA PHE A 646 18.51 4.02 -11.26
C PHE A 646 19.03 4.88 -12.43
N ASP A 647 18.87 4.39 -13.67
CA ASP A 647 19.39 5.05 -14.87
C ASP A 647 18.48 6.21 -15.35
N SER A 648 19.04 7.39 -15.61
CA SER A 648 18.31 8.51 -16.22
C SER A 648 18.01 8.33 -17.72
N VAL A 649 18.63 7.35 -18.39
CA VAL A 649 18.69 7.23 -19.86
C VAL A 649 17.65 6.29 -20.47
N SER A 650 16.86 5.56 -19.67
CA SER A 650 15.65 4.87 -20.17
C SER A 650 14.49 5.86 -20.42
N LYS A 651 14.76 6.92 -21.19
CA LYS A 651 13.79 7.55 -22.07
C LYS A 651 13.50 6.56 -23.21
N LYS A 652 12.72 5.50 -22.93
CA LYS A 652 11.90 4.99 -24.03
C LYS A 652 11.00 6.15 -24.40
N GLU A 653 11.09 6.59 -25.65
CA GLU A 653 10.16 7.53 -26.25
C GLU A 653 8.75 6.97 -26.06
N SER A 654 8.12 7.32 -24.95
CA SER A 654 6.68 7.47 -24.95
C SER A 654 6.45 8.58 -25.94
N VAL A 655 5.87 8.24 -27.09
CA VAL A 655 5.13 9.17 -27.94
C VAL A 655 4.48 10.17 -26.99
N SER A 656 4.95 11.41 -27.05
CA SER A 656 4.39 12.51 -26.29
C SER A 656 2.97 12.72 -26.83
N GLN A 657 2.03 11.91 -26.36
CA GLN A 657 0.68 12.38 -26.33
C GLN A 657 0.71 13.55 -25.34
N PRO A 658 0.37 14.77 -25.80
CA PRO A 658 0.26 15.90 -24.92
C PRO A 658 -0.65 15.46 -23.78
N ILE A 659 -0.21 15.66 -22.54
CA ILE A 659 -1.06 15.49 -21.37
C ILE A 659 -2.23 16.45 -21.60
N LYS A 660 -3.34 15.92 -22.13
CA LYS A 660 -4.63 16.58 -22.03
C LYS A 660 -4.93 16.68 -20.55
N LYS A 661 -5.31 17.89 -20.13
CA LYS A 661 -5.71 18.25 -18.78
C LYS A 661 -6.93 17.41 -18.33
N ASP A 662 -6.74 16.18 -17.88
CA ASP A 662 -7.87 15.31 -17.53
C ASP A 662 -7.83 14.88 -16.05
N PHE A 663 -7.55 15.81 -15.12
CA PHE A 663 -8.11 15.72 -13.78
C PHE A 663 -8.98 16.95 -13.51
N ILE A 664 -10.25 16.82 -13.93
CA ILE A 664 -11.34 17.71 -13.52
C ILE A 664 -12.40 16.80 -12.88
N PRO A 665 -12.52 16.75 -11.54
CA PRO A 665 -13.40 15.80 -10.85
C PRO A 665 -14.87 16.26 -10.86
N GLU A 666 -15.81 15.35 -11.20
CA GLU A 666 -17.24 15.67 -11.41
C GLU A 666 -18.23 15.14 -10.34
N LYS A 667 -17.84 14.36 -9.30
CA LYS A 667 -18.81 13.79 -8.33
C LYS A 667 -18.38 13.83 -6.86
N TYR A 668 -19.29 14.29 -5.99
CA TYR A 668 -19.14 14.47 -4.53
C TYR A 668 -20.12 13.58 -3.73
N TYR A 669 -19.82 13.31 -2.45
CA TYR A 669 -20.72 12.58 -1.52
C TYR A 669 -21.59 13.56 -0.65
N SER A 670 -22.85 13.24 -0.32
CA SER A 670 -23.72 13.79 0.74
C SER A 670 -23.25 13.56 2.19
N GLU A 671 -23.94 14.20 3.14
CA GLU A 671 -23.42 14.63 4.46
C GLU A 671 -23.69 13.70 5.65
N ASN A 672 -24.48 12.62 5.55
CA ASN A 672 -25.06 11.97 6.74
C ASN A 672 -24.58 10.55 7.09
N SER A 673 -23.35 10.17 6.75
CA SER A 673 -22.72 8.93 7.26
C SER A 673 -21.72 9.27 8.36
N LEU A 674 -21.54 8.40 9.38
CA LEU A 674 -20.54 8.60 10.43
C LEU A 674 -19.11 8.81 9.87
N PHE A 675 -18.88 8.38 8.61
CA PHE A 675 -17.64 8.50 7.86
C PHE A 675 -17.75 9.45 6.64
N SER A 676 -18.89 10.12 6.40
CA SER A 676 -19.11 11.01 5.23
C SER A 676 -18.22 12.25 5.26
N ASN A 677 -17.85 12.71 6.44
CA ASN A 677 -17.05 13.93 6.62
C ASN A 677 -15.54 13.65 6.82
N TYR A 678 -15.15 12.37 6.93
CA TYR A 678 -13.76 11.99 7.21
C TYR A 678 -13.37 10.73 6.44
N ARG A 679 -12.52 10.89 5.44
CA ARG A 679 -11.74 9.76 4.93
C ARG A 679 -10.57 9.50 5.85
N MET A 680 -10.54 8.31 6.42
CA MET A 680 -9.44 7.89 7.29
C MET A 680 -8.20 7.48 6.50
N ASP A 681 -8.19 7.66 5.18
CA ASP A 681 -7.02 7.41 4.34
C ASP A 681 -6.21 8.68 4.00
N SER A 682 -6.73 9.90 4.28
CA SER A 682 -6.09 11.21 4.11
C SER A 682 -5.40 11.51 2.76
N ILE A 683 -5.59 10.67 1.73
CA ILE A 683 -4.95 10.77 0.40
C ILE A 683 -5.78 11.64 -0.53
N ILE A 684 -7.09 11.58 -0.37
CA ILE A 684 -8.05 12.16 -1.29
C ILE A 684 -8.88 13.18 -0.50
N PRO A 685 -8.81 14.49 -0.81
CA PRO A 685 -9.36 15.54 0.04
C PRO A 685 -10.90 15.56 -0.01
N LYS A 686 -11.59 15.17 1.07
CA LYS A 686 -13.06 15.01 1.12
C LYS A 686 -13.56 13.94 0.12
N LYS A 687 -14.70 13.32 0.46
CA LYS A 687 -15.75 12.76 -0.42
C LYS A 687 -15.46 12.52 -1.93
N TYR A 688 -14.52 11.66 -2.36
CA TYR A 688 -14.23 11.43 -3.82
C TYR A 688 -14.12 9.97 -4.26
N SER A 689 -14.94 9.49 -5.18
CA SER A 689 -15.05 8.04 -5.42
C SER A 689 -13.77 7.39 -5.95
N THR A 690 -13.43 6.19 -5.46
CA THR A 690 -12.33 5.35 -5.97
C THR A 690 -12.81 4.32 -6.99
N LEU A 691 -14.05 4.45 -7.49
CA LEU A 691 -14.60 3.63 -8.57
C LEU A 691 -13.80 3.70 -9.88
N PHE A 692 -13.02 4.76 -10.10
CA PHE A 692 -12.11 4.81 -11.26
C PHE A 692 -10.93 3.83 -11.14
N ILE A 693 -10.70 3.24 -9.95
CA ILE A 693 -9.63 2.28 -9.67
C ILE A 693 -10.14 0.85 -9.87
N SER A 694 -11.31 0.53 -9.33
CA SER A 694 -11.85 -0.83 -9.30
C SER A 694 -13.17 -1.05 -10.05
N GLY A 695 -13.91 0.03 -10.33
CA GLY A 695 -15.25 -0.02 -10.89
C GLY A 695 -15.33 -0.29 -12.40
N PRO A 696 -16.52 -0.10 -13.01
CA PRO A 696 -16.81 -0.55 -14.37
C PRO A 696 -15.82 -0.07 -15.43
N ASP A 697 -15.45 1.20 -15.39
CA ASP A 697 -14.51 1.79 -16.35
C ASP A 697 -13.11 1.18 -16.24
N ALA A 698 -12.64 0.91 -15.02
CA ALA A 698 -11.35 0.26 -14.80
C ALA A 698 -11.34 -1.17 -15.33
N ILE A 699 -12.45 -1.89 -15.11
CA ILE A 699 -12.64 -3.25 -15.62
C ILE A 699 -12.66 -3.25 -17.15
N MET A 700 -13.42 -2.36 -17.80
CA MET A 700 -13.45 -2.24 -19.26
C MET A 700 -12.08 -1.92 -19.86
N MET A 701 -11.33 -1.00 -19.25
CA MET A 701 -9.96 -0.70 -19.70
C MET A 701 -9.04 -1.93 -19.59
N ALA A 702 -9.16 -2.70 -18.50
CA ALA A 702 -8.37 -3.91 -18.34
C ALA A 702 -8.76 -5.02 -19.33
N MET A 703 -10.06 -5.17 -19.64
CA MET A 703 -10.53 -6.07 -20.69
C MET A 703 -9.96 -5.66 -22.05
N LYS A 704 -9.99 -4.37 -22.37
CA LYS A 704 -9.44 -3.83 -23.62
C LYS A 704 -7.95 -4.12 -23.74
N ASP A 705 -7.18 -3.86 -22.68
CA ASP A 705 -5.75 -4.14 -22.66
C ASP A 705 -5.45 -5.63 -22.85
N TYR A 706 -6.25 -6.49 -22.20
CA TYR A 706 -6.15 -7.92 -22.37
C TYR A 706 -6.43 -8.34 -23.82
N TYR A 707 -7.52 -7.87 -24.43
CA TYR A 707 -7.85 -8.22 -25.82
C TYR A 707 -6.79 -7.69 -26.80
N ASN A 708 -6.29 -6.46 -26.62
CA ASN A 708 -5.16 -5.97 -27.40
C ASN A 708 -3.91 -6.86 -27.26
N SER A 709 -3.66 -7.43 -26.07
CA SER A 709 -2.53 -8.34 -25.83
C SER A 709 -2.64 -9.68 -26.56
N LEU A 710 -3.84 -10.05 -27.04
CA LEU A 710 -4.07 -11.24 -27.84
C LEU A 710 -3.76 -11.05 -29.34
N GLY A 711 -3.40 -9.83 -29.77
CA GLY A 711 -3.16 -9.52 -31.18
C GLY A 711 -4.41 -9.74 -32.03
N GLU A 712 -4.26 -10.39 -33.20
CA GLU A 712 -5.35 -10.63 -34.15
C GLU A 712 -6.54 -11.38 -33.54
N LEU A 713 -6.30 -12.27 -32.57
CA LEU A 713 -7.37 -13.01 -31.88
C LEU A 713 -8.27 -12.10 -31.03
N GLY A 714 -7.73 -10.97 -30.56
CA GLY A 714 -8.47 -10.02 -29.73
C GLY A 714 -9.19 -8.94 -30.51
N GLU A 715 -8.86 -8.71 -31.79
CA GLU A 715 -9.47 -7.64 -32.60
C GLU A 715 -10.98 -7.81 -32.76
N CYS A 716 -11.50 -9.04 -32.73
CA CYS A 716 -12.96 -9.29 -32.74
C CYS A 716 -13.69 -8.69 -31.52
N ARG A 717 -12.97 -8.41 -30.41
CA ARG A 717 -13.51 -7.80 -29.18
C ARG A 717 -13.26 -6.30 -29.09
N ILE A 718 -12.64 -5.69 -30.10
CA ILE A 718 -12.25 -4.28 -30.10
C ILE A 718 -13.06 -3.52 -31.14
N ASP A 719 -13.68 -2.42 -30.71
CA ASP A 719 -14.28 -1.42 -31.60
C ASP A 719 -13.69 -0.06 -31.25
N ARG A 720 -12.78 0.44 -32.08
CA ARG A 720 -12.04 1.67 -31.82
C ARG A 720 -12.94 2.92 -31.84
N GLU A 721 -14.10 2.84 -32.47
CA GLU A 721 -15.08 3.93 -32.52
C GLU A 721 -16.00 3.96 -31.28
N ALA A 722 -16.11 2.85 -30.54
CA ALA A 722 -16.90 2.73 -29.32
C ALA A 722 -16.26 3.40 -28.09
N ARG A 723 -16.03 4.73 -28.16
CA ARG A 723 -15.36 5.52 -27.11
C ARG A 723 -16.06 5.42 -25.74
N ASN A 724 -17.38 5.36 -25.72
CA ASN A 724 -18.19 5.23 -24.49
C ASN A 724 -18.00 3.89 -23.78
N PHE A 725 -17.51 2.88 -24.49
CA PHE A 725 -17.22 1.53 -23.98
C PHE A 725 -15.71 1.26 -23.93
N LYS A 726 -14.90 2.33 -23.85
CA LYS A 726 -13.43 2.31 -23.82
C LYS A 726 -12.79 1.60 -25.02
N GLY A 727 -13.54 1.40 -26.11
CA GLY A 727 -13.10 0.72 -27.31
C GLY A 727 -13.36 -0.79 -27.34
N LEU A 728 -14.26 -1.30 -26.49
CA LEU A 728 -14.73 -2.68 -26.53
C LEU A 728 -15.91 -2.82 -27.50
N ALA A 729 -15.94 -3.94 -28.23
CA ALA A 729 -17.02 -4.29 -29.14
C ALA A 729 -18.28 -4.77 -28.38
N GLU A 730 -19.43 -4.83 -29.08
CA GLU A 730 -20.73 -5.19 -28.48
C GLU A 730 -20.77 -6.57 -27.83
N ASP A 731 -19.94 -7.50 -28.30
CA ASP A 731 -19.86 -8.87 -27.78
C ASP A 731 -19.14 -8.99 -26.41
N SER A 732 -18.57 -7.88 -25.93
CA SER A 732 -18.09 -7.74 -24.55
C SER A 732 -19.22 -7.37 -23.58
N PHE A 733 -20.45 -7.24 -24.08
CA PHE A 733 -21.61 -6.81 -23.32
C PHE A 733 -22.82 -7.72 -23.53
N VAL A 734 -23.63 -7.81 -22.48
CA VAL A 734 -24.96 -8.44 -22.50
C VAL A 734 -26.03 -7.41 -22.18
N GLY A 735 -27.24 -7.58 -22.72
CA GLY A 735 -28.30 -6.57 -22.65
C GLY A 735 -28.26 -5.58 -23.81
N ASN A 736 -27.66 -5.94 -24.95
CA ASN A 736 -27.59 -5.06 -26.12
C ASN A 736 -28.99 -4.85 -26.71
N LEU A 737 -29.41 -3.58 -26.81
CA LEU A 737 -30.66 -3.17 -27.43
C LEU A 737 -30.42 -2.47 -28.77
N LYS A 738 -31.33 -2.70 -29.73
CA LYS A 738 -31.33 -2.02 -31.02
C LYS A 738 -31.95 -0.64 -30.90
N VAL A 739 -31.35 0.36 -31.55
CA VAL A 739 -31.91 1.72 -31.63
C VAL A 739 -33.17 1.72 -32.50
N ILE A 740 -34.21 2.40 -32.04
CA ILE A 740 -35.41 2.75 -32.79
C ILE A 740 -35.46 4.27 -32.88
N GLU A 741 -35.22 4.83 -34.08
CA GLU A 741 -35.38 6.26 -34.32
C GLU A 741 -36.82 6.57 -34.74
N GLY A 742 -37.47 7.51 -34.07
CA GLY A 742 -38.81 7.96 -34.41
C GLY A 742 -39.03 9.44 -34.15
N ALA A 743 -40.19 9.95 -34.55
CA ALA A 743 -40.55 11.38 -34.42
C ALA A 743 -40.53 11.92 -32.98
N LYS A 744 -40.50 11.04 -31.96
CA LYS A 744 -40.47 11.40 -30.53
C LYS A 744 -39.08 11.34 -29.89
N GLY A 745 -38.04 11.04 -30.68
CA GLY A 745 -36.66 10.91 -30.23
C GLY A 745 -36.08 9.51 -30.43
N VAL A 746 -34.87 9.31 -29.93
CA VAL A 746 -34.17 8.02 -29.93
C VAL A 746 -34.76 7.13 -28.83
N HIS A 747 -35.16 5.91 -29.18
CA HIS A 747 -35.66 4.87 -28.27
C HIS A 747 -34.92 3.54 -28.51
N TYR A 748 -35.20 2.54 -27.68
CA TYR A 748 -34.58 1.21 -27.80
C TYR A 748 -35.63 0.09 -27.89
N ASP A 749 -35.33 -0.95 -28.67
CA ASP A 749 -36.17 -2.14 -28.79
C ASP A 749 -35.99 -3.04 -27.57
N TRP A 750 -36.81 -2.82 -26.54
CA TRP A 750 -36.83 -3.64 -25.33
C TRP A 750 -37.45 -5.04 -25.56
N VAL A 751 -38.26 -5.22 -26.61
CA VAL A 751 -38.96 -6.48 -26.89
C VAL A 751 -38.04 -7.45 -27.64
N ASN A 752 -37.23 -6.94 -28.57
CA ASN A 752 -36.30 -7.73 -29.39
C ASN A 752 -34.86 -7.33 -29.12
N ALA A 753 -34.42 -7.50 -27.86
CA ALA A 753 -33.03 -7.32 -27.48
C ALA A 753 -32.09 -8.25 -28.27
N ASN A 754 -30.91 -7.76 -28.66
CA ASN A 754 -29.87 -8.54 -29.33
C ASN A 754 -29.24 -9.57 -28.36
N SER A 755 -29.16 -9.23 -27.08
CA SER A 755 -28.75 -10.14 -26.01
C SER A 755 -29.52 -9.86 -24.72
N VAL A 756 -29.86 -10.91 -23.97
CA VAL A 756 -30.66 -10.83 -22.74
C VAL A 756 -29.75 -10.77 -21.52
N CYS A 757 -30.03 -9.86 -20.58
CA CYS A 757 -29.24 -9.70 -19.35
C CYS A 757 -30.14 -9.40 -18.13
N VAL A 758 -29.73 -8.45 -17.30
CA VAL A 758 -30.42 -7.99 -16.10
C VAL A 758 -31.09 -6.64 -16.36
N ASN A 759 -32.22 -6.41 -15.69
CA ASN A 759 -32.81 -5.10 -15.54
C ASN A 759 -32.11 -4.36 -14.39
N ASP A 760 -31.51 -3.22 -14.69
CA ASP A 760 -30.98 -2.32 -13.66
C ASP A 760 -32.12 -1.56 -12.98
N VAL A 761 -32.25 -1.75 -11.67
CA VAL A 761 -33.29 -1.14 -10.84
C VAL A 761 -32.69 -0.12 -9.86
N THR A 762 -31.39 0.15 -9.92
CA THR A 762 -30.66 1.04 -9.02
C THR A 762 -30.55 2.45 -9.60
N PRO A 763 -30.62 3.52 -8.79
CA PRO A 763 -30.32 4.86 -9.28
C PRO A 763 -28.82 4.96 -9.46
N ASP A 764 -28.38 5.69 -10.47
CA ASP A 764 -26.99 6.14 -10.53
C ASP A 764 -26.58 6.94 -9.27
N ASP A 765 -27.58 7.40 -8.52
CA ASP A 765 -27.49 8.12 -7.25
C ASP A 765 -27.70 7.23 -5.99
N ALA A 766 -27.82 5.89 -6.10
CA ALA A 766 -27.74 4.98 -4.92
C ALA A 766 -26.80 3.79 -5.06
N SER A 767 -26.11 3.61 -6.20
CA SER A 767 -24.76 3.02 -6.17
C SER A 767 -23.72 4.04 -5.66
N THR A 768 -24.13 5.29 -5.46
CA THR A 768 -23.45 6.26 -4.60
C THR A 768 -24.37 6.50 -3.42
N TRP A 769 -23.96 6.16 -2.20
CA TRP A 769 -24.76 6.29 -0.97
C TRP A 769 -25.17 7.74 -0.59
N VAL A 770 -25.14 8.69 -1.53
CA VAL A 770 -24.74 10.05 -1.19
C VAL A 770 -25.11 11.16 -2.20
N ALA A 771 -26.38 11.38 -2.53
CA ALA A 771 -26.80 12.70 -3.05
C ALA A 771 -28.30 12.97 -2.83
N LYS A 772 -28.61 13.94 -1.96
CA LYS A 772 -29.74 14.87 -2.13
C LYS A 772 -29.40 16.19 -1.43
N LEU A 773 -29.78 17.27 -2.12
CA LEU A 773 -29.36 18.66 -1.96
C LEU A 773 -29.79 19.27 -0.62
N GLU A 774 -28.90 20.01 0.04
CA GLU A 774 -29.27 21.17 0.85
C GLU A 774 -28.49 22.39 0.35
N LYS A 775 -29.17 23.55 0.34
CA LYS A 775 -28.58 24.82 -0.10
C LYS A 775 -27.57 25.26 0.95
N ILE A 776 -26.37 25.61 0.48
CA ILE A 776 -25.22 25.98 1.32
C ILE A 776 -25.56 27.09 2.33
N GLU A 777 -26.51 27.96 2.00
CA GLU A 777 -27.01 29.08 2.81
C GLU A 777 -27.65 28.63 4.14
N ASP A 778 -28.29 27.45 4.18
CA ASP A 778 -28.98 26.95 5.39
C ASP A 778 -27.99 26.44 6.45
N ILE A 779 -26.81 25.97 6.02
CA ILE A 779 -25.75 25.44 6.89
C ILE A 779 -24.98 26.57 7.59
N PHE A 780 -24.78 27.72 6.92
CA PHE A 780 -24.00 28.84 7.47
C PHE A 780 -24.79 29.68 8.48
N SER A 781 -26.12 29.60 8.50
CA SER A 781 -26.97 30.37 9.42
C SER A 781 -26.77 30.03 10.91
N ASN A 782 -26.18 28.87 11.22
CA ASN A 782 -25.98 28.40 12.60
C ASN A 782 -24.52 28.42 13.09
N ILE A 783 -23.56 28.90 12.29
CA ILE A 783 -22.14 28.94 12.70
C ILE A 783 -21.89 29.84 13.91
N ASP A 784 -22.62 30.95 14.05
CA ASP A 784 -22.43 31.85 15.20
C ASP A 784 -22.96 31.26 16.52
N LYS A 785 -23.84 30.24 16.48
CA LYS A 785 -24.26 29.50 17.68
C LYS A 785 -23.23 28.47 18.14
N LEU A 786 -22.43 27.92 17.22
CA LEU A 786 -21.40 26.93 17.54
C LEU A 786 -20.12 27.54 18.15
N LYS A 787 -19.85 28.82 17.91
CA LYS A 787 -18.66 29.50 18.48
C LYS A 787 -18.69 29.65 20.01
N LYS A 788 -19.85 29.55 20.66
CA LYS A 788 -19.98 29.89 22.09
C LYS A 788 -19.80 28.72 23.08
N ASN A 789 -19.82 27.45 22.66
CA ASN A 789 -19.95 26.32 23.60
C ASN A 789 -18.92 25.19 23.51
N SER A 790 -17.76 25.37 22.89
CA SER A 790 -16.66 24.39 23.00
C SER A 790 -15.42 25.05 23.60
N GLY A 791 -15.23 24.85 24.91
CA GLY A 791 -14.02 25.25 25.67
C GLY A 791 -12.76 24.45 25.31
N TRP A 792 -12.54 24.18 24.04
CA TRP A 792 -11.36 23.51 23.52
C TRP A 792 -10.67 24.48 22.55
N ASN A 793 -9.56 25.08 23.00
CA ASN A 793 -8.62 25.81 22.14
C ASN A 793 -7.87 24.82 21.23
N ILE A 794 -8.58 24.23 20.29
CA ILE A 794 -7.98 23.66 19.09
C ILE A 794 -8.08 24.75 18.04
N THR A 795 -7.00 25.48 17.81
CA THR A 795 -6.90 26.37 16.66
C THR A 795 -6.76 25.49 15.42
N PRO A 796 -7.75 25.45 14.50
CA PRO A 796 -7.55 24.81 13.21
C PRO A 796 -6.45 25.60 12.49
N THR A 797 -5.43 24.91 11.98
CA THR A 797 -4.35 25.55 11.23
C THR A 797 -4.96 26.36 10.08
N GLU A 798 -4.75 27.68 10.08
CA GLU A 798 -5.23 28.54 8.99
C GLU A 798 -4.63 28.07 7.66
N ILE A 799 -5.51 27.69 6.74
CA ILE A 799 -5.13 27.35 5.38
C ILE A 799 -4.71 28.65 4.70
N ASN A 800 -3.43 28.75 4.36
CA ASN A 800 -2.90 29.89 3.63
C ASN A 800 -3.39 29.87 2.17
N ILE A 801 -4.51 30.54 1.93
CA ILE A 801 -5.19 30.61 0.62
C ILE A 801 -4.27 31.20 -0.46
N SER A 802 -3.33 32.07 -0.09
CA SER A 802 -2.37 32.64 -1.05
C SER A 802 -1.42 31.57 -1.62
N LYS A 803 -1.07 30.56 -0.82
CA LYS A 803 -0.24 29.42 -1.24
C LYS A 803 -1.04 28.36 -1.99
N LEU A 804 -2.28 28.10 -1.54
CA LEU A 804 -3.17 27.11 -2.18
C LEU A 804 -3.50 27.47 -3.63
N THR A 805 -3.56 28.77 -3.94
CA THR A 805 -3.96 29.28 -5.25
C THR A 805 -2.79 29.48 -6.22
N VAL A 806 -1.55 29.11 -5.84
CA VAL A 806 -0.40 29.17 -6.75
C VAL A 806 -0.59 28.14 -7.87
N GLY A 807 -0.51 28.61 -9.12
CA GLY A 807 -0.80 27.81 -10.32
C GLY A 807 -2.26 27.82 -10.80
N TRP A 808 -3.19 28.46 -10.06
CA TRP A 808 -4.60 28.49 -10.47
C TRP A 808 -4.88 29.57 -11.53
N PRO A 809 -5.88 29.37 -12.42
CA PRO A 809 -6.29 30.35 -13.41
C PRO A 809 -6.65 31.72 -12.78
N PRO A 810 -6.34 32.84 -13.45
CA PRO A 810 -6.58 34.19 -12.92
C PRO A 810 -8.04 34.45 -12.54
N GLU A 811 -9.00 33.84 -13.26
CA GLU A 811 -10.43 34.03 -13.02
C GLU A 811 -10.86 33.41 -11.68
N ILE A 812 -10.31 32.24 -11.34
CA ILE A 812 -10.57 31.52 -10.08
C ILE A 812 -9.95 32.26 -8.89
N LYS A 813 -8.73 32.79 -9.06
CA LYS A 813 -8.09 33.67 -8.04
C LYS A 813 -8.93 34.91 -7.76
N LYS A 814 -9.56 35.48 -8.80
CA LYS A 814 -10.40 36.68 -8.71
C LYS A 814 -11.76 36.38 -8.06
N ALA A 815 -12.36 35.21 -8.32
CA ALA A 815 -13.58 34.75 -7.68
C ALA A 815 -13.40 34.54 -6.16
N ILE A 816 -12.29 33.93 -5.75
CA ILE A 816 -11.95 33.68 -4.34
C ILE A 816 -11.63 34.99 -3.59
N LYS A 817 -10.95 35.94 -4.24
CA LYS A 817 -10.73 37.28 -3.66
C LYS A 817 -12.03 38.07 -3.52
N LYS A 818 -12.98 37.98 -4.46
CA LYS A 818 -14.28 38.66 -4.33
C LYS A 818 -15.16 38.07 -3.22
N SER A 819 -15.10 36.77 -2.97
CA SER A 819 -15.84 36.14 -1.86
C SER A 819 -15.26 36.42 -0.47
N ALA A 820 -13.98 36.79 -0.38
CA ALA A 820 -13.31 37.08 0.89
C ALA A 820 -13.44 38.54 1.37
N PHE A 821 -13.87 39.46 0.51
CA PHE A 821 -13.93 40.90 0.81
C PHE A 821 -15.36 41.48 0.91
N ASN A 822 -16.41 40.69 0.68
CA ASN A 822 -17.81 41.14 0.78
C ASN A 822 -18.56 40.61 2.02
N GLY A 823 -17.83 40.13 3.03
CA GLY A 823 -18.39 39.68 4.32
C GLY A 823 -17.94 40.56 5.49
N GLY A 824 -17.94 41.88 5.30
CA GLY A 824 -17.84 42.87 6.38
C GLY A 824 -19.22 43.20 6.91
#